data_AF-A0A829NI92-F1
#
_entry.id   AF-A0A829NI92-F1
#
_cell.length_a   1.000
_cell.length_b   1.000
_cell.length_c   1.000
_cell.angle_alpha   90.00
_cell.angle_beta   90.00
_cell.angle_gamma   90.00
#
_symmetry.space_group_name_H-M   'P 1'
#
loop_
_entity.id
_entity.type
_entity.pdbx_description
1 polymer ?
#
loop_
_entity_poly.entity_id
_entity_poly.type
_entity_poly.pdbx_seq_one_letter_code
_entity_poly.pdbx_strand_id
1 'polypeptide(L)'
;MSDELATGTETETPADFISLSDIRIAHLELMRIASSNEAVDPSMSRSDKAGAETTEASIDNTAPDAQAIRDFLAKARRAGSSIARESDRRAAQRILDYWSAELVTRPGITSADVSPARLASFAGGGGLETVAVAADDPGSVATDAIVGPAKAGPTASGSNEQSASDDELSSDELTERFRIRVAAQARQWKNTGYAGYLLRGEALKEAAELPQGADIAEFVEASAKAETDSQKQRDRSKNLLIAVFATLTAILAGTTYFAFNQRNDAVVARSNAEQAQSKAETAANEVAELNKHLSAALAEAKNARVQAEAARDVALKNAEDAAKRLREQQDTQATLRSAIGLVIDQLKDGNISLEKLTPDLKQAVLVELAGRIKSSEISLSELPAPLQSALEPLLGKVTDKRPNVLTGYKVDFIQANIALPRLTGDLASDTSRTPLDYINYSLVMGRSHRMAIYSAVNLDRSQRMTLQVTGSGLRYDNRLLDDLQPDRAWYLRPDRRWLPARLANASDIAWGPEFTVDAATAALKLAQYTYVLPNTMPQSSAFYETKWAPLENWVRTQHNPLANKVTIFSGTIFNPTSHPIDGVPVPNAYWKLAVSSVPAAVKDEAREPDFVVDAFLIPGDATGEFNVEQYRLPVAELERRTSLNFGTLIEWTDSVKNPGPNGTAADDLAGRVKLLDSADGATDALRGELIAALGNADLAVPERRKIVAALVEMAGLQSMTGLTPARRSNVLETLLSVPPDLWNRPDWLPVFAAARRAVADLDISAAGGQAIIGDQDREALNTLKDRLRIQQHPQTVYVQFDGMTRDGAQALSAKMRALGWGIPTPGEEQVDSAAGKNEVRYNPDADADRYAAELLAADLTAAGQAVIARAVPIIGANTLEIWISI
;
A
#
# COMPACT_ATOMS: atom_id res chain seq x y z
N MET A 1 -3.09 -9.76 55.86
CA MET A 1 -1.79 -10.29 55.43
C MET A 1 -1.04 -9.08 54.86
N SER A 2 -0.41 -8.30 55.73
CA SER A 2 0.99 -8.52 56.19
C SER A 2 1.93 -8.28 55.00
N ASP A 3 2.88 -7.36 54.99
CA ASP A 3 3.46 -6.55 56.06
C ASP A 3 3.94 -5.20 55.51
N GLU A 4 3.81 -4.23 56.40
CA GLU A 4 4.42 -2.92 56.47
C GLU A 4 5.96 -3.01 56.54
N LEU A 5 6.69 -2.05 55.97
CA LEU A 5 7.91 -1.53 56.58
C LEU A 5 8.23 -0.14 56.02
N ALA A 6 7.90 0.85 56.83
CA ALA A 6 8.41 2.20 56.74
C ALA A 6 9.92 2.21 57.03
N THR A 7 10.69 2.88 56.17
CA THR A 7 11.99 3.48 56.48
C THR A 7 11.95 4.85 55.80
N GLY A 8 11.99 5.96 56.52
CA GLY A 8 13.10 6.33 57.39
C GLY A 8 13.91 7.36 56.60
N THR A 9 13.59 8.63 56.80
CA THR A 9 14.32 9.79 56.30
C THR A 9 15.78 9.72 56.69
N GLU A 10 16.65 9.32 55.76
CA GLU A 10 18.07 9.63 55.80
C GLU A 10 18.29 10.93 55.01
N THR A 11 18.85 11.90 55.72
CA THR A 11 19.42 13.11 55.17
C THR A 11 20.69 12.71 54.40
N GLU A 12 20.54 12.41 53.11
CA GLU A 12 21.69 12.22 52.24
C GLU A 12 22.48 13.53 52.13
N THR A 13 23.71 13.46 52.61
CA THR A 13 24.79 14.39 52.30
C THR A 13 24.86 14.56 50.78
N PRO A 14 24.95 15.78 50.22
CA PRO A 14 24.86 15.97 48.77
C PRO A 14 26.07 15.29 48.10
N ALA A 15 25.81 14.17 47.43
CA ALA A 15 26.80 13.30 46.81
C ALA A 15 27.87 14.08 46.03
N ASP A 16 29.15 13.76 46.27
CA ASP A 16 30.27 14.30 45.48
C ASP A 16 30.16 13.76 44.03
N PHE A 17 30.48 14.61 43.04
CA PHE A 17 30.43 14.21 41.63
C PHE A 17 31.52 13.17 41.34
N ILE A 18 31.15 12.04 40.73
CA ILE A 18 32.09 10.96 40.39
C ILE A 18 32.12 10.66 38.89
N SER A 19 31.20 11.23 38.11
CA SER A 19 31.11 11.04 36.66
C SER A 19 30.80 12.34 35.91
N LEU A 20 30.98 12.34 34.58
CA LEU A 20 30.54 13.44 33.70
C LEU A 20 29.02 13.65 33.77
N SER A 21 28.24 12.58 33.95
CA SER A 21 26.78 12.66 34.04
C SER A 21 26.33 13.46 35.26
N ASP A 22 26.99 13.26 36.41
CA ASP A 22 26.69 14.01 37.65
C ASP A 22 26.98 15.50 37.47
N ILE A 23 28.13 15.83 36.85
CA ILE A 23 28.50 17.21 36.51
C ILE A 23 27.46 17.84 35.57
N ARG A 24 26.97 17.08 34.59
CA ARG A 24 26.00 17.57 33.60
C ARG A 24 24.61 17.80 34.20
N ILE A 25 24.15 16.89 35.06
CA ILE A 25 22.88 17.04 35.77
C ILE A 25 22.94 18.27 36.68
N ALA A 26 24.00 18.41 37.48
CA ALA A 26 24.18 19.57 38.33
C ALA A 26 24.35 20.87 37.54
N HIS A 27 25.03 20.85 36.39
CA HIS A 27 25.12 22.00 35.48
C HIS A 27 23.75 22.43 34.94
N LEU A 28 22.88 21.49 34.57
CA LEU A 28 21.54 21.80 34.09
C LEU A 28 20.65 22.41 35.18
N GLU A 29 20.73 21.91 36.43
CA GLU A 29 20.04 22.53 37.56
C GLU A 29 20.56 23.96 37.84
N LEU A 30 21.88 24.17 37.81
CA LEU A 30 22.47 25.49 38.05
C LEU A 30 22.13 26.49 36.92
N MET A 31 22.02 26.02 35.67
CA MET A 31 21.50 26.79 34.54
C MET A 31 20.00 27.11 34.70
N ARG A 32 19.20 26.16 35.18
CA ARG A 32 17.77 26.35 35.44
C ARG A 32 17.56 27.48 36.44
N ILE A 33 18.28 27.47 37.57
CA ILE A 33 18.23 28.53 38.59
C ILE A 33 18.69 29.88 38.04
N ALA A 34 19.69 29.90 37.14
CA ALA A 34 20.17 31.14 36.51
C ALA A 34 19.16 31.75 35.51
N SER A 35 18.32 30.92 34.86
CA SER A 35 17.39 31.35 33.81
C SER A 35 16.05 31.93 34.31
N SER A 36 15.68 31.72 35.58
CA SER A 36 14.35 32.07 36.11
C SER A 36 14.11 33.58 36.34
N ASN A 37 15.08 34.47 36.08
CA ASN A 37 15.03 35.89 36.46
C ASN A 37 15.05 36.91 35.29
N GLU A 38 15.01 36.46 34.03
CA GLU A 38 15.06 37.36 32.85
C GLU A 38 13.67 37.75 32.27
N ALA A 39 12.57 37.36 32.93
CA ALA A 39 11.21 37.58 32.41
C ALA A 39 10.34 38.47 33.30
N VAL A 40 10.64 39.77 33.43
CA VAL A 40 9.67 40.80 33.86
C VAL A 40 9.97 42.16 33.20
N ASP A 41 9.16 42.57 32.21
CA ASP A 41 9.05 43.96 31.71
C ASP A 41 7.73 44.58 32.22
N PRO A 42 7.74 45.73 32.90
CA PRO A 42 6.58 46.29 33.61
C PRO A 42 5.69 47.17 32.71
N SER A 43 5.15 46.61 31.63
CA SER A 43 4.28 47.37 30.72
C SER A 43 3.06 46.62 30.17
N MET A 44 2.30 45.91 31.01
CA MET A 44 0.90 45.62 30.67
C MET A 44 0.03 45.40 31.92
N SER A 45 -1.02 46.21 32.03
CA SER A 45 -2.00 46.19 33.12
C SER A 45 -3.36 45.67 32.61
N ARG A 46 -4.10 45.06 33.55
CA ARG A 46 -5.53 44.66 33.57
C ARG A 46 -5.85 43.25 33.06
N SER A 47 -6.76 42.50 33.69
CA SER A 47 -7.52 42.65 34.94
C SER A 47 -8.28 41.33 35.19
N ASP A 48 -8.10 40.82 36.41
CA ASP A 48 -9.05 40.19 37.34
C ASP A 48 -10.12 39.17 36.88
N LYS A 49 -10.01 37.95 37.46
CA LYS A 49 -10.90 37.32 38.47
C LYS A 49 -10.87 35.78 38.31
N ALA A 50 -10.94 34.91 39.30
CA ALA A 50 -10.71 34.90 40.75
C ALA A 50 -10.95 33.45 41.26
N GLY A 51 -10.13 32.97 42.20
CA GLY A 51 -10.43 31.91 43.19
C GLY A 51 -10.01 30.46 42.81
N ALA A 52 -9.38 29.65 43.66
CA ALA A 52 -8.95 29.79 45.06
C ALA A 52 -7.98 28.62 45.44
N GLU A 53 -7.12 28.87 46.44
CA GLU A 53 -6.47 27.96 47.44
C GLU A 53 -5.48 26.88 46.94
N THR A 54 -4.15 27.09 46.92
CA THR A 54 -3.10 27.04 47.99
C THR A 54 -2.76 25.67 48.57
N THR A 55 -1.56 25.18 48.27
CA THR A 55 -0.59 24.75 49.32
C THR A 55 0.84 24.94 48.81
N GLU A 56 1.64 25.66 49.60
CA GLU A 56 2.99 26.14 49.29
C GLU A 56 4.04 25.02 49.33
N ALA A 57 4.92 25.00 48.32
CA ALA A 57 6.32 24.64 48.48
C ALA A 57 7.13 25.80 47.89
N SER A 58 7.73 26.60 48.77
CA SER A 58 8.59 27.73 48.45
C SER A 58 9.76 27.29 47.58
N ILE A 59 9.79 27.73 46.32
CA ILE A 59 11.00 27.71 45.49
C ILE A 59 11.48 29.15 45.42
N ASP A 60 12.53 29.41 46.19
CA ASP A 60 13.20 30.70 46.28
C ASP A 60 13.87 30.99 44.92
N ASN A 61 13.21 31.81 44.09
CA ASN A 61 13.70 32.23 42.78
C ASN A 61 14.74 33.35 42.95
N THR A 62 15.92 33.00 43.44
CA THR A 62 17.09 33.86 43.41
C THR A 62 18.11 33.27 42.44
N ALA A 63 18.71 34.12 41.60
CA ALA A 63 19.82 33.73 40.74
C ALA A 63 20.92 33.07 41.60
N PRO A 64 21.61 32.02 41.13
CA PRO A 64 22.58 31.31 41.96
C PRO A 64 23.65 32.29 42.42
N ASP A 65 23.86 32.35 43.74
CA ASP A 65 24.85 33.25 44.31
C ASP A 65 26.28 32.80 43.95
N ALA A 66 27.25 33.69 44.14
CA ALA A 66 28.65 33.40 43.84
C ALA A 66 29.17 32.17 44.63
N GLN A 67 28.55 31.85 45.78
CA GLN A 67 28.93 30.72 46.61
C GLN A 67 28.46 29.38 46.01
N ALA A 68 27.23 29.30 45.49
CA ALA A 68 26.71 28.12 44.81
C ALA A 68 27.55 27.74 43.57
N ILE A 69 28.02 28.75 42.83
CA ILE A 69 28.92 28.53 41.68
C ILE A 69 30.30 28.03 42.16
N ARG A 70 30.86 28.61 43.25
CA ARG A 70 32.11 28.13 43.84
C ARG A 70 32.03 26.68 44.31
N ASP A 71 30.94 26.30 44.96
CA ASP A 71 30.72 24.94 45.46
C ASP A 71 30.58 23.92 44.32
N PHE A 72 29.88 24.30 43.25
CA PHE A 72 29.80 23.51 42.02
C PHE A 72 31.18 23.30 41.38
N LEU A 73 31.97 24.37 41.20
CA LEU A 73 33.30 24.30 40.61
C LEU A 73 34.25 23.43 41.45
N ALA A 74 34.17 23.50 42.78
CA ALA A 74 34.98 22.69 43.68
C ALA A 74 34.63 21.18 43.61
N LYS A 75 33.35 20.83 43.49
CA LYS A 75 32.90 19.44 43.31
C LYS A 75 33.28 18.89 41.93
N ALA A 76 33.02 19.67 40.87
CA ALA A 76 33.33 19.27 39.50
C ALA A 76 34.85 19.12 39.25
N ARG A 77 35.67 19.94 39.90
CA ARG A 77 37.13 19.80 39.87
C ARG A 77 37.60 18.48 40.45
N ARG A 78 37.06 18.06 41.61
CA ARG A 78 37.44 16.81 42.30
C ARG A 78 37.03 15.57 41.53
N ALA A 79 35.86 15.59 40.86
CA ALA A 79 35.40 14.53 39.96
C ALA A 79 36.39 14.20 38.83
N GLY A 80 37.29 15.12 38.49
CA GLY A 80 38.34 14.86 37.51
C GLY A 80 39.19 13.63 37.87
N SER A 81 39.40 13.29 39.13
CA SER A 81 40.21 12.12 39.48
C SER A 81 39.57 10.78 39.09
N SER A 82 38.24 10.73 38.90
CA SER A 82 37.48 9.51 38.54
C SER A 82 37.08 9.44 37.06
N ILE A 83 37.19 10.53 36.29
CA ILE A 83 36.85 10.55 34.86
C ILE A 83 38.07 10.12 34.02
N ALA A 84 38.04 8.88 33.54
CA ALA A 84 39.15 8.27 32.80
C ALA A 84 39.24 8.71 31.32
N ARG A 85 38.10 8.87 30.64
CA ARG A 85 38.07 9.11 29.18
C ARG A 85 38.39 10.56 28.83
N GLU A 86 39.38 10.76 27.96
CA GLU A 86 39.83 12.10 27.54
C GLU A 86 38.74 12.94 26.85
N SER A 87 37.80 12.32 26.14
CA SER A 87 36.62 13.01 25.59
C SER A 87 35.74 13.60 26.69
N ASP A 88 35.53 12.83 27.75
CA ASP A 88 34.61 13.16 28.84
C ASP A 88 35.26 14.18 29.77
N ARG A 89 36.57 14.08 29.97
CA ARG A 89 37.38 15.10 30.67
C ARG A 89 37.33 16.45 29.94
N ARG A 90 37.45 16.47 28.61
CA ARG A 90 37.31 17.70 27.81
C ARG A 90 35.89 18.28 27.91
N ALA A 91 34.86 17.43 27.90
CA ALA A 91 33.48 17.88 28.07
C ALA A 91 33.24 18.49 29.46
N ALA A 92 33.71 17.83 30.52
CA ALA A 92 33.65 18.35 31.88
C ALA A 92 34.42 19.67 32.01
N GLN A 93 35.62 19.79 31.42
CA GLN A 93 36.44 21.00 31.52
C GLN A 93 35.72 22.22 30.92
N ARG A 94 35.01 22.05 29.80
CA ARG A 94 34.21 23.13 29.20
C ARG A 94 33.09 23.64 30.12
N ILE A 95 32.50 22.74 30.93
CA ILE A 95 31.49 23.13 31.92
C ILE A 95 32.12 23.93 33.06
N LEU A 96 33.31 23.54 33.54
CA LEU A 96 34.06 24.33 34.53
C LEU A 96 34.47 25.69 33.96
N ASP A 97 34.94 25.76 32.71
CA ASP A 97 35.36 27.02 32.07
C ASP A 97 34.18 28.00 31.95
N TYR A 98 32.98 27.49 31.59
CA TYR A 98 31.75 28.28 31.53
C TYR A 98 31.41 28.90 32.89
N TRP A 99 31.33 28.08 33.95
CA TRP A 99 30.97 28.57 35.27
C TRP A 99 32.08 29.39 35.94
N SER A 100 33.36 29.19 35.57
CA SER A 100 34.44 30.08 36.00
C SER A 100 34.30 31.47 35.38
N ALA A 101 33.91 31.55 34.10
CA ALA A 101 33.66 32.82 33.43
C ALA A 101 32.42 33.52 34.03
N GLU A 102 31.37 32.75 34.33
CA GLU A 102 30.16 33.26 34.95
C GLU A 102 30.39 33.73 36.40
N LEU A 103 31.27 33.08 37.17
CA LEU A 103 31.60 33.51 38.53
C LEU A 103 32.24 34.91 38.56
N VAL A 104 33.07 35.25 37.57
CA VAL A 104 33.77 36.53 37.47
C VAL A 104 32.80 37.71 37.26
N THR A 105 31.60 37.45 36.74
CA THR A 105 30.58 38.49 36.51
C THR A 105 29.71 38.76 37.73
N ARG A 106 29.87 38.00 38.83
CA ARG A 106 28.98 38.08 40.01
C ARG A 106 29.50 39.04 41.10
N PRO A 107 28.62 39.66 41.91
CA PRO A 107 29.04 40.45 43.06
C PRO A 107 29.72 39.58 44.13
N GLY A 108 30.80 40.06 44.77
CA GLY A 108 31.49 39.34 45.85
C GLY A 108 32.62 38.39 45.43
N ILE A 109 33.26 38.64 44.27
CA ILE A 109 34.45 37.90 43.81
C ILE A 109 35.69 38.16 44.67
N THR A 110 36.53 37.13 44.78
CA THR A 110 37.86 37.21 45.40
C THR A 110 38.96 37.06 44.35
N SER A 111 40.21 37.42 44.66
CA SER A 111 41.34 37.25 43.74
C SER A 111 41.58 35.78 43.34
N ALA A 112 41.15 34.82 44.17
CA ALA A 112 41.21 33.40 43.87
C ALA A 112 40.20 32.97 42.77
N ASP A 113 39.09 33.70 42.61
CA ASP A 113 38.02 33.38 41.66
C ASP A 113 38.35 33.76 40.20
N VAL A 114 39.44 34.52 39.99
CA VAL A 114 39.92 34.94 38.66
C VAL A 114 40.76 33.85 37.98
N SER A 115 41.19 32.83 38.72
CA SER A 115 41.96 31.70 38.18
C SER A 115 41.03 30.61 37.65
N PRO A 116 41.16 30.17 36.38
CA PRO A 116 40.28 29.15 35.81
C PRO A 116 40.35 27.83 36.59
N ALA A 117 39.19 27.29 36.97
CA ALA A 117 39.13 26.00 37.65
C ALA A 117 39.50 24.86 36.69
N ARG A 118 40.58 24.13 37.00
CA ARG A 118 41.05 22.96 36.22
C ARG A 118 40.64 21.65 36.87
N LEU A 119 40.12 20.71 36.09
CA LEU A 119 39.85 19.34 36.54
C LEU A 119 41.09 18.66 37.10
N ALA A 120 40.93 17.89 38.18
CA ALA A 120 42.00 17.09 38.76
C ALA A 120 42.45 15.95 37.82
N SER A 121 43.75 15.62 37.81
CA SER A 121 44.31 14.51 37.02
C SER A 121 43.70 13.16 37.39
N PHE A 122 43.52 12.26 36.40
CA PHE A 122 42.94 10.94 36.63
C PHE A 122 43.84 10.06 37.51
N ALA A 123 43.25 9.33 38.46
CA ALA A 123 44.00 8.55 39.46
C ALA A 123 44.45 7.15 39.00
N GLY A 124 44.05 6.69 37.81
CA GLY A 124 44.38 5.35 37.28
C GLY A 124 45.35 5.39 36.10
N GLY A 125 46.66 5.52 36.36
CA GLY A 125 47.66 5.46 35.30
C GLY A 125 49.06 5.80 35.78
N GLY A 126 49.68 4.88 36.52
CA GLY A 126 51.11 4.92 36.78
C GLY A 126 51.92 4.36 35.61
N GLY A 127 52.85 5.16 35.10
CA GLY A 127 54.17 4.70 34.63
C GLY A 127 54.32 4.27 33.17
N LEU A 128 54.75 5.22 32.33
CA LEU A 128 55.88 5.06 31.41
C LEU A 128 56.64 6.40 31.34
N GLU A 129 57.61 6.55 32.24
CA GLU A 129 58.78 7.44 32.18
C GLU A 129 59.90 6.72 31.39
N THR A 130 60.94 7.29 30.77
CA THR A 130 61.63 8.60 30.64
C THR A 130 62.59 8.47 29.43
N VAL A 131 63.20 9.53 28.85
CA VAL A 131 64.52 10.13 29.18
C VAL A 131 64.52 11.55 28.55
N ALA A 132 64.51 12.67 29.28
CA ALA A 132 65.50 13.31 30.17
C ALA A 132 66.59 14.12 29.46
N VAL A 133 66.67 15.43 29.78
CA VAL A 133 67.92 16.14 30.13
C VAL A 133 67.59 17.16 31.23
N ALA A 134 68.39 17.13 32.29
CA ALA A 134 68.27 17.85 33.55
C ALA A 134 69.10 19.16 33.59
N ALA A 135 68.77 20.03 34.55
CA ALA A 135 69.68 20.82 35.41
C ALA A 135 68.80 21.61 36.39
N ASP A 136 68.64 21.14 37.63
CA ASP A 136 69.39 21.55 38.85
C ASP A 136 68.77 22.78 39.56
N ASP A 137 68.22 22.51 40.74
CA ASP A 137 67.98 23.41 41.89
C ASP A 137 69.24 23.29 42.81
N PRO A 138 69.60 24.20 43.76
CA PRO A 138 68.69 24.79 44.75
C PRO A 138 69.02 26.19 45.35
N GLY A 139 68.07 26.73 46.11
CA GLY A 139 68.41 27.25 47.45
C GLY A 139 68.33 28.76 47.70
N SER A 140 67.15 29.20 48.12
CA SER A 140 66.81 30.10 49.24
C SER A 140 67.84 31.01 49.97
N VAL A 141 67.38 32.25 50.21
CA VAL A 141 67.50 33.12 51.42
C VAL A 141 68.62 34.19 51.48
N ALA A 142 68.18 35.36 52.01
CA ALA A 142 68.90 36.51 52.59
C ALA A 142 69.09 37.71 51.62
N THR A 143 68.20 38.71 51.62
CA THR A 143 68.04 39.88 52.53
C THR A 143 68.95 41.08 52.20
N ASP A 144 68.36 42.27 52.42
CA ASP A 144 68.97 43.59 52.60
C ASP A 144 69.22 44.50 51.38
N ALA A 145 68.14 45.20 51.04
CA ALA A 145 67.99 46.66 51.17
C ALA A 145 69.26 47.54 51.34
N ILE A 146 69.47 48.44 50.38
CA ILE A 146 69.90 49.85 50.57
C ILE A 146 69.20 50.64 49.44
N VAL A 147 68.04 51.28 49.65
CA VAL A 147 67.81 52.62 50.24
C VAL A 147 68.68 53.72 49.66
N GLY A 148 68.05 54.65 48.97
CA GLY A 148 68.46 56.04 49.07
C GLY A 148 67.92 56.96 47.97
N PRO A 149 67.59 58.21 48.31
CA PRO A 149 66.23 58.68 48.14
C PRO A 149 66.12 60.01 47.40
N ALA A 150 64.86 60.44 47.32
CA ALA A 150 64.38 61.72 46.84
C ALA A 150 64.72 62.92 47.75
N LYS A 151 64.44 64.10 47.17
CA LYS A 151 63.71 65.28 47.73
C LYS A 151 64.47 66.56 48.12
N ALA A 152 63.85 67.66 47.62
CA ALA A 152 63.66 69.01 48.18
C ALA A 152 64.91 69.90 48.26
N GLY A 153 65.00 71.06 47.59
CA GLY A 153 64.12 72.25 47.62
C GLY A 153 64.85 73.37 48.39
N PRO A 154 64.33 74.61 48.56
CA PRO A 154 63.65 75.55 47.67
C PRO A 154 64.38 76.95 47.69
N THR A 155 63.67 78.01 47.28
CA THR A 155 63.93 79.46 47.52
C THR A 155 64.99 80.12 46.64
N ALA A 156 64.94 81.40 46.30
CA ALA A 156 63.92 82.44 46.21
C ALA A 156 64.64 83.66 45.59
N SER A 157 63.87 84.51 44.91
CA SER A 157 64.00 85.98 44.84
C SER A 157 65.39 86.65 44.91
N GLY A 158 65.66 87.55 43.95
CA GLY A 158 66.62 88.63 44.20
C GLY A 158 67.27 89.21 42.97
N SER A 159 66.60 90.21 42.40
CA SER A 159 67.18 91.26 41.57
C SER A 159 68.46 91.84 42.18
N ASN A 160 69.48 92.10 41.35
CA ASN A 160 70.13 93.40 41.34
C ASN A 160 70.91 93.62 40.05
N GLU A 161 70.64 94.77 39.45
CA GLU A 161 71.39 95.42 38.39
C GLU A 161 72.83 95.71 38.86
N GLN A 162 73.81 95.53 37.98
CA GLN A 162 74.89 96.49 37.85
C GLN A 162 75.52 96.36 36.46
N SER A 163 75.42 97.43 35.69
CA SER A 163 76.01 97.64 34.37
C SER A 163 77.53 97.57 34.36
N ALA A 164 78.11 97.05 33.28
CA ALA A 164 79.43 97.45 32.78
C ALA A 164 79.53 97.21 31.26
N SER A 165 79.35 98.30 30.50
CA SER A 165 79.96 98.66 29.21
C SER A 165 80.23 97.62 28.11
N ASP A 166 79.52 97.80 27.00
CA ASP A 166 79.98 97.91 25.61
C ASP A 166 81.40 97.44 25.26
N ASP A 167 81.45 96.38 24.44
CA ASP A 167 82.36 96.29 23.29
C ASP A 167 81.57 95.54 22.19
N GLU A 168 80.78 96.26 21.39
CA GLU A 168 80.17 95.71 20.17
C GLU A 168 81.30 95.42 19.16
N LEU A 169 81.71 94.15 19.10
CA LEU A 169 82.68 93.66 18.10
C LEU A 169 82.12 93.88 16.69
N SER A 170 82.95 94.42 15.79
CA SER A 170 82.61 94.64 14.38
C SER A 170 82.17 93.34 13.70
N SER A 171 81.27 93.42 12.70
CA SER A 171 80.88 92.29 11.82
C SER A 171 82.10 91.54 11.25
N ASP A 172 83.20 92.26 11.02
CA ASP A 172 84.45 91.68 10.52
C ASP A 172 85.18 90.85 11.61
N GLU A 173 85.11 91.25 12.89
CA GLU A 173 85.69 90.49 14.01
C GLU A 173 84.86 89.24 14.35
N LEU A 174 83.53 89.30 14.23
CA LEU A 174 82.66 88.13 14.39
C LEU A 174 82.89 87.10 13.29
N THR A 175 83.07 87.55 12.05
CA THR A 175 83.41 86.70 10.91
C THR A 175 84.77 86.03 11.10
N GLU A 176 85.77 86.75 11.60
CA GLU A 176 87.11 86.18 11.82
C GLU A 176 87.13 85.20 13.02
N ARG A 177 86.40 85.49 14.10
CA ARG A 177 86.23 84.54 15.22
C ARG A 177 85.46 83.28 14.80
N PHE A 178 84.43 83.41 13.95
CA PHE A 178 83.72 82.29 13.38
C PHE A 178 84.62 81.45 12.48
N ARG A 179 85.43 82.10 11.63
CA ARG A 179 86.44 81.44 10.79
C ARG A 179 87.49 80.69 11.61
N ILE A 180 87.97 81.26 12.71
CA ILE A 180 88.90 80.58 13.63
C ILE A 180 88.24 79.35 14.27
N ARG A 181 86.98 79.45 14.68
CA ARG A 181 86.22 78.32 15.26
C ARG A 181 86.03 77.20 14.25
N VAL A 182 85.61 77.52 13.03
CA VAL A 182 85.43 76.56 11.94
C VAL A 182 86.77 75.94 11.53
N ALA A 183 87.86 76.72 11.47
CA ALA A 183 89.20 76.21 11.17
C ALA A 183 89.74 75.28 12.27
N ALA A 184 89.49 75.61 13.55
CA ALA A 184 89.86 74.75 14.68
C ALA A 184 89.07 73.43 14.66
N GLN A 185 87.78 73.50 14.36
CA GLN A 185 86.90 72.33 14.28
C GLN A 185 87.23 71.46 13.06
N ALA A 186 87.57 72.06 11.92
CA ALA A 186 88.06 71.38 10.72
C ALA A 186 89.35 70.61 11.02
N ARG A 187 90.29 71.21 11.76
CA ARG A 187 91.53 70.54 12.19
C ARG A 187 91.28 69.41 13.19
N GLN A 188 90.37 69.62 14.15
CA GLN A 188 89.98 68.56 15.08
C GLN A 188 89.33 67.37 14.36
N TRP A 189 88.43 67.65 13.41
CA TRP A 189 87.84 66.61 12.58
C TRP A 189 88.88 65.89 11.73
N LYS A 190 89.78 66.61 11.06
CA LYS A 190 90.84 66.04 10.22
C LYS A 190 91.80 65.14 11.01
N ASN A 191 92.09 65.49 12.26
CA ASN A 191 92.96 64.70 13.13
C ASN A 191 92.27 63.48 13.78
N THR A 192 90.96 63.54 13.99
CA THR A 192 90.23 62.50 14.76
C THR A 192 89.33 61.62 13.91
N GLY A 193 88.91 62.08 12.74
CA GLY A 193 87.89 61.45 11.90
C GLY A 193 86.51 61.36 12.57
N TYR A 194 86.30 61.97 13.74
CA TYR A 194 85.08 61.79 14.51
C TYR A 194 83.92 62.58 13.89
N ALA A 195 82.86 61.88 13.49
CA ALA A 195 81.72 62.46 12.77
C ALA A 195 80.92 63.50 13.58
N GLY A 196 81.10 63.56 14.91
CA GLY A 196 80.47 64.57 15.76
C GLY A 196 81.00 65.99 15.55
N TYR A 197 82.14 66.15 14.86
CA TYR A 197 82.66 67.46 14.49
C TYR A 197 82.06 68.00 13.18
N LEU A 198 81.40 67.17 12.36
CA LEU A 198 80.82 67.60 11.09
C LEU A 198 79.64 68.55 11.33
N LEU A 199 79.60 69.63 10.55
CA LEU A 199 78.55 70.64 10.61
C LEU A 199 77.25 70.13 9.97
N ARG A 200 76.11 70.66 10.42
CA ARG A 200 74.78 70.35 9.89
C ARG A 200 73.93 71.60 9.81
N GLY A 201 72.98 71.63 8.88
CA GLY A 201 71.99 72.68 8.77
C GLY A 201 72.60 74.06 8.51
N GLU A 202 72.20 75.05 9.31
CA GLU A 202 72.57 76.46 9.10
C GLU A 202 74.07 76.71 9.29
N ALA A 203 74.72 76.03 10.24
CA ALA A 203 76.16 76.12 10.46
C ALA A 203 77.00 75.59 9.28
N LEU A 204 76.47 74.60 8.53
CA LEU A 204 77.12 74.10 7.30
C LEU A 204 77.01 75.13 6.16
N LYS A 205 75.86 75.81 6.04
CA LYS A 205 75.65 76.87 5.04
C LYS A 205 76.56 78.06 5.28
N GLU A 206 76.63 78.53 6.52
CA GLU A 206 77.49 79.65 6.93
C GLU A 206 78.98 79.33 6.75
N ALA A 207 79.42 78.09 7.02
CA ALA A 207 80.80 77.68 6.82
C ALA A 207 81.22 77.60 5.34
N ALA A 208 80.26 77.35 4.43
CA ALA A 208 80.54 77.29 2.99
C ALA A 208 80.84 78.67 2.36
N GLU A 209 80.39 79.76 3.00
CA GLU A 209 80.50 81.13 2.48
C GLU A 209 81.81 81.84 2.86
N LEU A 210 82.67 81.24 3.70
CA LEU A 210 83.96 81.82 4.13
C LEU A 210 85.05 81.75 3.05
N PRO A 211 86.03 82.70 2.98
CA PRO A 211 87.19 82.59 2.08
C PRO A 211 88.09 81.41 2.49
N GLN A 212 88.32 80.45 1.60
CA GLN A 212 88.76 79.13 2.04
C GLN A 212 90.28 78.92 2.05
N GLY A 213 90.79 78.39 3.16
CA GLY A 213 92.04 77.62 3.19
C GLY A 213 91.72 76.12 2.99
N ALA A 214 92.66 75.34 2.47
CA ALA A 214 92.43 73.96 2.03
C ALA A 214 91.77 73.03 3.07
N ASP A 215 92.05 73.23 4.36
CA ASP A 215 91.49 72.41 5.45
C ASP A 215 90.00 72.68 5.73
N ILE A 216 89.51 73.90 5.48
CA ILE A 216 88.10 74.26 5.71
C ILE A 216 87.23 73.69 4.57
N ALA A 217 87.75 73.68 3.34
CA ALA A 217 87.06 73.15 2.16
C ALA A 217 86.73 71.66 2.30
N GLU A 218 87.74 70.86 2.69
CA GLU A 218 87.62 69.42 2.90
C GLU A 218 86.61 69.09 4.01
N PHE A 219 86.59 69.90 5.07
CA PHE A 219 85.67 69.74 6.19
C PHE A 219 84.22 70.09 5.85
N VAL A 220 83.99 71.15 5.06
CA VAL A 220 82.65 71.53 4.56
C VAL A 220 82.10 70.46 3.63
N GLU A 221 82.93 69.91 2.73
CA GLU A 221 82.52 68.84 1.81
C GLU A 221 82.14 67.56 2.56
N ALA A 222 82.97 67.14 3.53
CA ALA A 222 82.67 65.98 4.37
C ALA A 222 81.41 66.17 5.22
N SER A 223 81.16 67.40 5.70
CA SER A 223 79.97 67.74 6.46
C SER A 223 78.71 67.71 5.59
N ALA A 224 78.77 68.22 4.37
CA ALA A 224 77.67 68.17 3.40
C ALA A 224 77.30 66.75 2.99
N LYS A 225 78.30 65.88 2.80
CA LYS A 225 78.09 64.46 2.48
C LYS A 225 77.41 63.70 3.63
N ALA A 226 77.84 63.95 4.87
CA ALA A 226 77.24 63.31 6.04
C ALA A 226 75.79 63.76 6.31
N GLU A 227 75.45 65.02 5.99
CA GLU A 227 74.08 65.52 6.12
C GLU A 227 73.13 64.89 5.09
N THR A 228 73.58 64.72 3.84
CA THR A 228 72.76 64.06 2.80
C THR A 228 72.51 62.58 3.08
N ASP A 229 73.51 61.85 3.61
CA ASP A 229 73.34 60.44 3.97
C ASP A 229 72.41 60.26 5.19
N SER A 230 72.48 61.16 6.17
CA SER A 230 71.58 61.17 7.35
C SER A 230 70.12 61.45 6.97
N GLN A 231 69.87 62.37 6.02
CA GLN A 231 68.51 62.65 5.53
C GLN A 231 67.90 61.44 4.79
N LYS A 232 68.67 60.79 3.90
CA LYS A 232 68.22 59.56 3.22
C LYS A 232 67.85 58.44 4.18
N GLN A 233 68.56 58.33 5.31
CA GLN A 233 68.29 57.29 6.30
C GLN A 233 66.99 57.56 7.08
N ARG A 234 66.66 58.84 7.34
CA ARG A 234 65.40 59.25 7.99
C ARG A 234 64.18 59.07 7.10
N ASP A 235 64.30 59.32 5.80
CA ASP A 235 63.18 59.15 4.87
C ASP A 235 62.88 57.66 4.61
N ARG A 236 63.92 56.82 4.56
CA ARG A 236 63.75 55.36 4.49
C ARG A 236 63.05 54.80 5.73
N SER A 237 63.42 55.25 6.93
CA SER A 237 62.80 54.75 8.16
C SER A 237 61.34 55.22 8.31
N LYS A 238 61.01 56.45 7.89
CA LYS A 238 59.61 56.93 7.82
C LYS A 238 58.76 56.10 6.85
N ASN A 239 59.25 55.86 5.65
CA ASN A 239 58.49 55.11 4.63
C ASN A 239 58.29 53.65 5.03
N LEU A 240 59.27 53.03 5.68
CA LEU A 240 59.14 51.68 6.23
C LEU A 240 58.05 51.61 7.31
N LEU A 241 58.00 52.61 8.20
CA LEU A 241 57.03 52.66 9.31
C LEU A 241 55.60 52.81 8.79
N ILE A 242 55.38 53.65 7.78
CA ILE A 242 54.08 53.82 7.12
C ILE A 242 53.61 52.51 6.47
N ALA A 243 54.50 51.79 5.78
CA ALA A 243 54.16 50.52 5.16
C ALA A 243 53.78 49.43 6.19
N VAL A 244 54.48 49.38 7.33
CA VAL A 244 54.15 48.46 8.43
C VAL A 244 52.78 48.77 9.02
N PHE A 245 52.46 50.05 9.28
CA PHE A 245 51.15 50.44 9.79
C PHE A 245 50.02 50.12 8.82
N ALA A 246 50.20 50.41 7.52
CA ALA A 246 49.19 50.07 6.50
C ALA A 246 48.91 48.55 6.42
N THR A 247 49.97 47.74 6.57
CA THR A 247 49.84 46.27 6.57
C THR A 247 49.09 45.78 7.80
N LEU A 248 49.39 46.32 8.99
CA LEU A 248 48.68 45.97 10.23
C LEU A 248 47.19 46.34 10.17
N THR A 249 46.86 47.50 9.60
CA THR A 249 45.46 47.90 9.41
C THR A 249 44.71 46.97 8.47
N ALA A 250 45.33 46.54 7.36
CA ALA A 250 44.73 45.61 6.41
C ALA A 250 44.48 44.22 7.03
N ILE A 251 45.44 43.72 7.83
CA ILE A 251 45.27 42.45 8.56
C ILE A 251 44.12 42.56 9.56
N LEU A 252 44.05 43.66 10.33
CA LEU A 252 42.99 43.87 11.32
C LEU A 252 41.60 43.98 10.68
N ALA A 253 41.50 44.66 9.53
CA ALA A 253 40.26 44.73 8.75
C ALA A 253 39.85 43.36 8.20
N GLY A 254 40.81 42.56 7.72
CA GLY A 254 40.56 41.20 7.26
C GLY A 254 40.08 40.26 8.37
N THR A 255 40.70 40.33 9.55
CA THR A 255 40.30 39.48 10.69
C THR A 255 38.94 39.87 11.27
N THR A 256 38.64 41.17 11.35
CA THR A 256 37.30 41.64 11.78
C THR A 256 36.21 41.27 10.77
N TYR A 257 36.48 41.38 9.47
CA TYR A 257 35.54 40.94 8.43
C TYR A 257 35.27 39.43 8.50
N PHE A 258 36.32 38.62 8.67
CA PHE A 258 36.19 37.16 8.80
C PHE A 258 35.39 36.77 10.06
N ALA A 259 35.68 37.40 11.21
CA ALA A 259 34.95 37.15 12.45
C ALA A 259 33.47 37.56 12.36
N PHE A 260 33.16 38.65 11.64
CA PHE A 260 31.79 39.08 11.41
C PHE A 260 30.99 38.07 10.56
N ASN A 261 31.59 37.58 9.46
CA ASN A 261 30.94 36.56 8.63
C ASN A 261 30.74 35.24 9.39
N GLN A 262 31.75 34.79 10.14
CA GLN A 262 31.65 33.57 10.94
C GLN A 262 30.56 33.66 12.01
N ARG A 263 30.37 34.85 12.61
CA ARG A 263 29.28 35.09 13.56
C ARG A 263 27.91 35.03 12.89
N ASN A 264 27.75 35.62 11.70
CA ASN A 264 26.48 35.60 10.97
C ASN A 264 26.11 34.18 10.53
N ASP A 265 27.06 33.39 10.04
CA ASP A 265 26.85 32.00 9.66
C ASP A 265 26.44 31.15 10.88
N ALA A 266 27.05 31.40 12.04
CA ALA A 266 26.70 30.71 13.28
C ALA A 266 25.29 31.06 13.79
N VAL A 267 24.82 32.30 13.60
CA VAL A 267 23.46 32.71 13.98
C VAL A 267 22.43 32.05 13.07
N VAL A 268 22.67 32.03 11.75
CA VAL A 268 21.77 31.39 10.78
C VAL A 268 21.74 29.87 11.00
N ALA A 269 22.88 29.25 11.29
CA ALA A 269 22.94 27.82 11.61
C ALA A 269 22.15 27.48 12.88
N ARG A 270 22.17 28.35 13.90
CA ARG A 270 21.37 28.18 15.13
C ARG A 270 19.87 28.30 14.88
N SER A 271 19.41 29.32 14.14
CA SER A 271 17.98 29.46 13.86
C SER A 271 17.44 28.29 13.04
N ASN A 272 18.24 27.78 12.10
CA ASN A 272 17.87 26.59 11.32
C ASN A 272 17.83 25.33 12.18
N ALA A 273 18.76 25.19 13.14
CA ALA A 273 18.76 24.07 14.08
C ALA A 273 17.56 24.13 15.05
N GLU A 274 17.19 25.31 15.54
CA GLU A 274 16.01 25.52 16.40
C GLU A 274 14.71 25.23 15.64
N GLN A 275 14.60 25.67 14.38
CA GLN A 275 13.45 25.31 13.53
C GLN A 275 13.40 23.82 13.22
N ALA A 276 14.55 23.18 12.96
CA ALA A 276 14.61 21.75 12.73
C ALA A 276 14.22 20.96 13.99
N GLN A 277 14.63 21.42 15.18
CA GLN A 277 14.26 20.81 16.44
C GLN A 277 12.76 20.97 16.72
N SER A 278 12.20 22.16 16.54
CA SER A 278 10.75 22.41 16.71
C SER A 278 9.92 21.53 15.77
N LYS A 279 10.32 21.39 14.50
CA LYS A 279 9.67 20.49 13.54
C LYS A 279 9.80 19.01 13.93
N ALA A 280 10.95 18.61 14.47
CA ALA A 280 11.17 17.25 14.96
C ALA A 280 10.32 16.94 16.19
N GLU A 281 10.14 17.90 17.10
CA GLU A 281 9.27 17.77 18.27
C GLU A 281 7.79 17.69 17.88
N THR A 282 7.32 18.51 16.94
CA THR A 282 5.94 18.42 16.44
C THR A 282 5.69 17.08 15.74
N ALA A 283 6.62 16.63 14.90
CA ALA A 283 6.51 15.33 14.23
C ALA A 283 6.54 14.17 15.23
N ALA A 284 7.37 14.24 16.28
CA ALA A 284 7.42 13.23 17.33
C ALA A 284 6.09 13.15 18.12
N ASN A 285 5.47 14.29 18.39
CA ASN A 285 4.17 14.35 19.04
C ASN A 285 3.05 13.79 18.15
N GLU A 286 3.03 14.12 16.86
CA GLU A 286 2.08 13.55 15.90
C GLU A 286 2.22 12.02 15.78
N VAL A 287 3.46 11.51 15.73
CA VAL A 287 3.73 10.07 15.72
C VAL A 287 3.26 9.40 17.02
N ALA A 288 3.43 10.05 18.17
CA ALA A 288 2.93 9.54 19.45
C ALA A 288 1.39 9.49 19.49
N GLU A 289 0.71 10.52 18.97
CA GLU A 289 -0.74 10.59 18.84
C GLU A 289 -1.26 9.49 17.91
N LEU A 290 -0.65 9.33 16.73
CA LEU A 290 -0.97 8.28 15.76
C LEU A 290 -0.77 6.88 16.33
N ASN A 291 0.32 6.64 17.07
CA ASN A 291 0.55 5.35 17.73
C ASN A 291 -0.51 5.04 18.79
N LYS A 292 -1.00 6.06 19.51
CA LYS A 292 -2.11 5.92 20.45
C LYS A 292 -3.42 5.56 19.74
N HIS A 293 -3.74 6.20 18.62
CA HIS A 293 -4.91 5.85 17.81
C HIS A 293 -4.80 4.46 17.19
N LEU A 294 -3.64 4.11 16.66
CA LEU A 294 -3.36 2.81 16.06
C LEU A 294 -3.50 1.67 17.08
N SER A 295 -2.96 1.85 18.29
CA SER A 295 -3.08 0.85 19.36
C SER A 295 -4.52 0.65 19.84
N ALA A 296 -5.32 1.73 19.91
CA ALA A 296 -6.75 1.63 20.21
C ALA A 296 -7.53 0.88 19.11
N ALA A 297 -7.28 1.22 17.84
CA ALA A 297 -7.90 0.55 16.69
C ALA A 297 -7.51 -0.94 16.61
N LEU A 298 -6.24 -1.28 16.90
CA LEU A 298 -5.77 -2.67 16.97
C LEU A 298 -6.47 -3.46 18.09
N ALA A 299 -6.72 -2.83 19.25
CA ALA A 299 -7.45 -3.47 20.34
C ALA A 299 -8.92 -3.72 19.97
N GLU A 300 -9.57 -2.76 19.31
CA GLU A 300 -10.95 -2.90 18.83
C GLU A 300 -11.06 -3.99 17.73
N ALA A 301 -10.17 -3.97 16.75
CA ALA A 301 -10.11 -5.00 15.70
C ALA A 301 -9.85 -6.39 16.27
N LYS A 302 -8.98 -6.52 17.28
CA LYS A 302 -8.73 -7.79 17.97
C LYS A 302 -9.98 -8.31 18.69
N ASN A 303 -10.71 -7.43 19.37
CA ASN A 303 -11.98 -7.80 20.03
C ASN A 303 -13.05 -8.21 19.01
N ALA A 304 -13.19 -7.47 17.91
CA ALA A 304 -14.12 -7.81 16.83
C ALA A 304 -13.77 -9.16 16.20
N ARG A 305 -12.48 -9.44 15.99
CA ARG A 305 -12.01 -10.75 15.50
C ARG A 305 -12.36 -11.89 16.44
N VAL A 306 -12.14 -11.74 17.75
CA VAL A 306 -12.52 -12.77 18.74
C VAL A 306 -14.02 -13.04 18.73
N GLN A 307 -14.85 -11.99 18.60
CA GLN A 307 -16.30 -12.18 18.49
C GLN A 307 -16.70 -12.87 17.18
N ALA A 308 -16.06 -12.52 16.07
CA ALA A 308 -16.30 -13.16 14.78
C ALA A 308 -15.87 -14.64 14.78
N GLU A 309 -14.72 -14.97 15.39
CA GLU A 309 -14.25 -16.34 15.56
C GLU A 309 -15.22 -17.15 16.43
N ALA A 310 -15.70 -16.60 17.54
CA ALA A 310 -16.70 -17.24 18.38
C ALA A 310 -18.04 -17.47 17.64
N ALA A 311 -18.51 -16.49 16.87
CA ALA A 311 -19.72 -16.62 16.07
C ALA A 311 -19.56 -17.68 14.95
N ARG A 312 -18.38 -17.73 14.32
CA ARG A 312 -18.04 -18.75 13.33
C ARG A 312 -18.05 -20.16 13.94
N ASP A 313 -17.47 -20.34 15.11
CA ASP A 313 -17.41 -21.66 15.77
C ASP A 313 -18.80 -22.15 16.18
N VAL A 314 -19.67 -21.25 16.64
CA VAL A 314 -21.10 -21.57 16.87
C VAL A 314 -21.80 -21.95 15.57
N ALA A 315 -21.56 -21.21 14.48
CA ALA A 315 -22.15 -21.52 13.17
C ALA A 315 -21.68 -22.88 12.62
N LEU A 316 -20.38 -23.19 12.74
CA LEU A 316 -19.81 -24.47 12.36
C LEU A 316 -20.45 -25.63 13.12
N LYS A 317 -20.56 -25.51 14.44
CA LYS A 317 -21.19 -26.54 15.27
C LYS A 317 -22.65 -26.76 14.91
N ASN A 318 -23.41 -25.68 14.68
CA ASN A 318 -24.79 -25.77 14.23
C ASN A 318 -24.91 -26.45 12.86
N ALA A 319 -23.97 -26.18 11.94
CA ALA A 319 -23.94 -26.79 10.62
C ALA A 319 -23.56 -28.28 10.69
N GLU A 320 -22.62 -28.67 11.56
CA GLU A 320 -22.27 -30.07 11.83
C GLU A 320 -23.46 -30.85 12.41
N ASP A 321 -24.15 -30.27 13.41
CA ASP A 321 -25.36 -30.87 13.99
C ASP A 321 -26.47 -31.02 12.94
N ALA A 322 -26.65 -30.02 12.08
CA ALA A 322 -27.61 -30.09 10.98
C ALA A 322 -27.22 -31.18 9.95
N ALA A 323 -25.94 -31.30 9.62
CA ALA A 323 -25.44 -32.34 8.70
C ALA A 323 -25.56 -33.74 9.30
N LYS A 324 -25.37 -33.90 10.61
CA LYS A 324 -25.59 -35.16 11.33
C LYS A 324 -27.07 -35.54 11.29
N ARG A 325 -27.97 -34.62 11.63
CA ARG A 325 -29.44 -34.85 11.52
C ARG A 325 -29.85 -35.22 10.11
N LEU A 326 -29.26 -34.58 9.09
CA LEU A 326 -29.53 -34.90 7.68
C LEU A 326 -29.08 -36.32 7.31
N ARG A 327 -27.89 -36.74 7.75
CA ARG A 327 -27.39 -38.12 7.54
C ARG A 327 -28.30 -39.15 8.22
N GLU A 328 -28.64 -38.93 9.49
CA GLU A 328 -29.58 -39.80 10.22
C GLU A 328 -30.94 -39.87 9.52
N GLN A 329 -31.43 -38.75 8.98
CA GLN A 329 -32.64 -38.72 8.16
C GLN A 329 -32.48 -39.51 6.85
N GLN A 330 -31.35 -39.41 6.17
CA GLN A 330 -31.07 -40.13 4.92
C GLN A 330 -30.96 -41.65 5.14
N ASP A 331 -30.30 -42.10 6.22
CA ASP A 331 -30.21 -43.52 6.57
C ASP A 331 -31.57 -44.11 6.95
N THR A 332 -32.35 -43.34 7.72
CA THR A 332 -33.74 -43.67 8.03
C THR A 332 -34.58 -43.75 6.75
N GLN A 333 -34.36 -42.85 5.78
CA GLN A 333 -35.04 -42.86 4.48
C GLN A 333 -34.65 -44.06 3.63
N ALA A 334 -33.38 -44.45 3.58
CA ALA A 334 -32.94 -45.63 2.83
C ALA A 334 -33.60 -46.92 3.37
N THR A 335 -33.68 -47.01 4.70
CA THR A 335 -34.37 -48.09 5.42
C THR A 335 -35.88 -48.07 5.13
N LEU A 336 -36.51 -46.91 5.21
CA LEU A 336 -37.95 -46.73 4.92
C LEU A 336 -38.27 -47.06 3.47
N ARG A 337 -37.43 -46.65 2.51
CA ARG A 337 -37.62 -46.94 1.08
C ARG A 337 -37.52 -48.44 0.77
N SER A 338 -36.60 -49.14 1.43
CA SER A 338 -36.49 -50.60 1.34
C SER A 338 -37.73 -51.30 1.91
N ALA A 339 -38.24 -50.82 3.05
CA ALA A 339 -39.47 -51.32 3.65
C ALA A 339 -40.72 -51.02 2.78
N ILE A 340 -40.80 -49.83 2.18
CA ILE A 340 -41.86 -49.45 1.22
C ILE A 340 -41.83 -50.38 0.01
N GLY A 341 -40.66 -50.74 -0.51
CA GLY A 341 -40.52 -51.72 -1.60
C GLY A 341 -41.15 -53.07 -1.24
N LEU A 342 -40.89 -53.59 -0.04
CA LEU A 342 -41.48 -54.85 0.43
C LEU A 342 -43.01 -54.74 0.61
N VAL A 343 -43.51 -53.61 1.12
CA VAL A 343 -44.95 -53.37 1.25
C VAL A 343 -45.62 -53.28 -0.13
N ILE A 344 -44.96 -52.67 -1.11
CA ILE A 344 -45.40 -52.62 -2.50
C ILE A 344 -45.55 -54.02 -3.07
N ASP A 345 -44.57 -54.91 -2.84
CA ASP A 345 -44.63 -56.28 -3.33
C ASP A 345 -45.78 -57.06 -2.66
N GLN A 346 -45.97 -56.91 -1.34
CA GLN A 346 -47.10 -57.52 -0.62
C GLN A 346 -48.47 -56.98 -1.08
N LEU A 347 -48.55 -55.70 -1.47
CA LEU A 347 -49.76 -55.08 -2.02
C LEU A 347 -50.07 -55.59 -3.43
N LYS A 348 -49.04 -55.77 -4.27
CA LYS A 348 -49.16 -56.35 -5.61
C LYS A 348 -49.68 -57.79 -5.56
N ASP A 349 -49.13 -58.58 -4.65
CA ASP A 349 -49.49 -59.98 -4.46
C ASP A 349 -50.87 -60.15 -3.77
N GLY A 350 -51.49 -59.06 -3.33
CA GLY A 350 -52.80 -59.06 -2.66
C GLY A 350 -52.76 -59.53 -1.20
N ASN A 351 -51.57 -59.72 -0.63
CA ASN A 351 -51.36 -60.21 0.75
C ASN A 351 -51.74 -59.15 1.81
N ILE A 352 -51.69 -57.87 1.45
CA ILE A 352 -52.11 -56.75 2.30
C ILE A 352 -53.03 -55.80 1.53
N SER A 353 -53.97 -55.16 2.21
CA SER A 353 -54.89 -54.18 1.59
C SER A 353 -54.42 -52.75 1.88
N LEU A 354 -54.56 -51.86 0.89
CA LEU A 354 -54.15 -50.45 0.97
C LEU A 354 -54.78 -49.70 2.16
N GLU A 355 -55.99 -50.10 2.57
CA GLU A 355 -56.73 -49.48 3.68
C GLU A 355 -56.22 -49.86 5.07
N LYS A 356 -55.40 -50.92 5.18
CA LYS A 356 -54.77 -51.33 6.44
C LYS A 356 -53.47 -50.56 6.72
N LEU A 357 -53.01 -49.74 5.77
CA LEU A 357 -51.83 -48.90 5.96
C LEU A 357 -52.19 -47.61 6.71
N THR A 358 -51.26 -47.12 7.53
CA THR A 358 -51.38 -45.79 8.12
C THR A 358 -51.40 -44.72 7.02
N PRO A 359 -52.03 -43.55 7.26
CA PRO A 359 -52.11 -42.48 6.25
C PRO A 359 -50.76 -42.09 5.63
N ASP A 360 -49.72 -41.96 6.47
CA ASP A 360 -48.38 -41.57 6.03
C ASP A 360 -47.71 -42.66 5.17
N LEU A 361 -47.84 -43.93 5.59
CA LEU A 361 -47.27 -45.05 4.84
C LEU A 361 -48.03 -45.29 3.53
N LYS A 362 -49.36 -45.13 3.55
CA LYS A 362 -50.22 -45.17 2.36
C LYS A 362 -49.77 -44.12 1.35
N GLN A 363 -49.52 -42.89 1.78
CA GLN A 363 -49.04 -41.83 0.90
C GLN A 363 -47.67 -42.15 0.31
N ALA A 364 -46.70 -42.57 1.13
CA ALA A 364 -45.35 -42.88 0.67
C ALA A 364 -45.33 -44.04 -0.34
N VAL A 365 -46.13 -45.08 -0.10
CA VAL A 365 -46.31 -46.22 -1.01
C VAL A 365 -46.94 -45.78 -2.34
N LEU A 366 -48.02 -44.98 -2.30
CA LEU A 366 -48.70 -44.51 -3.51
C LEU A 366 -47.79 -43.63 -4.38
N VAL A 367 -46.98 -42.77 -3.76
CA VAL A 367 -46.01 -41.93 -4.46
C VAL A 367 -44.92 -42.76 -5.15
N GLU A 368 -44.31 -43.70 -4.42
CA GLU A 368 -43.28 -44.59 -4.98
C GLU A 368 -43.85 -45.45 -6.12
N LEU A 369 -45.07 -46.00 -5.96
CA LEU A 369 -45.73 -46.79 -7.00
C LEU A 369 -46.07 -45.95 -8.24
N ALA A 370 -46.60 -44.74 -8.05
CA ALA A 370 -46.89 -43.81 -9.14
C ALA A 370 -45.61 -43.45 -9.93
N GLY A 371 -44.49 -43.28 -9.23
CA GLY A 371 -43.18 -43.07 -9.86
C GLY A 371 -42.73 -44.25 -10.72
N ARG A 372 -42.86 -45.49 -10.22
CA ARG A 372 -42.50 -46.71 -10.98
C ARG A 372 -43.37 -46.93 -12.23
N ILE A 373 -44.65 -46.58 -12.15
CA ILE A 373 -45.56 -46.61 -13.30
C ILE A 373 -45.14 -45.56 -14.34
N LYS A 374 -44.84 -44.33 -13.91
CA LYS A 374 -44.36 -43.25 -14.80
C LYS A 374 -43.01 -43.55 -15.46
N SER A 375 -42.16 -44.39 -14.85
CA SER A 375 -40.89 -44.85 -15.43
C SER A 375 -41.01 -46.18 -16.18
N SER A 376 -42.24 -46.66 -16.43
CA SER A 376 -42.52 -47.92 -17.13
C SER A 376 -41.89 -49.16 -16.50
N GLU A 377 -41.64 -49.15 -15.19
CA GLU A 377 -41.12 -50.31 -14.46
C GLU A 377 -42.23 -51.28 -14.04
N ILE A 378 -43.47 -50.77 -13.90
CA ILE A 378 -44.67 -51.54 -13.54
C ILE A 378 -45.82 -51.02 -14.39
N SER A 379 -46.64 -51.92 -14.94
CA SER A 379 -47.87 -51.51 -15.64
C SER A 379 -48.99 -51.23 -14.64
N LEU A 380 -49.70 -50.10 -14.78
CA LEU A 380 -50.87 -49.79 -13.94
C LEU A 380 -51.93 -50.91 -13.96
N SER A 381 -52.08 -51.60 -15.10
CA SER A 381 -53.00 -52.72 -15.30
C SER A 381 -52.66 -53.99 -14.51
N GLU A 382 -51.41 -54.14 -14.04
CA GLU A 382 -50.96 -55.31 -13.26
C GLU A 382 -51.30 -55.19 -11.77
N LEU A 383 -51.85 -54.06 -11.34
CA LEU A 383 -52.14 -53.78 -9.93
C LEU A 383 -53.60 -54.09 -9.57
N PRO A 384 -53.91 -54.45 -8.31
CA PRO A 384 -55.29 -54.57 -7.83
C PRO A 384 -56.10 -53.27 -8.03
N ALA A 385 -57.39 -53.39 -8.36
CA ALA A 385 -58.27 -52.24 -8.65
C ALA A 385 -58.28 -51.13 -7.59
N PRO A 386 -58.25 -51.41 -6.26
CA PRO A 386 -58.18 -50.36 -5.23
C PRO A 386 -56.91 -49.51 -5.31
N LEU A 387 -55.78 -50.11 -5.72
CA LEU A 387 -54.53 -49.38 -5.95
C LEU A 387 -54.61 -48.53 -7.20
N GLN A 388 -55.20 -49.05 -8.28
CA GLN A 388 -55.38 -48.30 -9.53
C GLN A 388 -56.15 -46.99 -9.29
N SER A 389 -57.29 -47.07 -8.60
CA SER A 389 -58.10 -45.88 -8.27
C SER A 389 -57.38 -44.90 -7.33
N ALA A 390 -56.57 -45.40 -6.39
CA ALA A 390 -55.81 -44.54 -5.48
C ALA A 390 -54.63 -43.82 -6.15
N LEU A 391 -54.12 -44.35 -7.27
CA LEU A 391 -53.02 -43.77 -8.03
C LEU A 391 -53.49 -42.81 -9.11
N GLU A 392 -54.74 -42.91 -9.54
CA GLU A 392 -55.36 -42.06 -10.57
C GLU A 392 -55.12 -40.55 -10.35
N PRO A 393 -55.25 -40.00 -9.12
CA PRO A 393 -54.98 -38.58 -8.86
C PRO A 393 -53.50 -38.20 -8.98
N LEU A 394 -52.58 -39.12 -8.64
CA LEU A 394 -51.13 -38.90 -8.64
C LEU A 394 -50.50 -39.10 -10.03
N LEU A 395 -51.11 -39.97 -10.84
CA LEU A 395 -50.67 -40.24 -12.20
C LEU A 395 -51.12 -39.13 -13.15
N GLY A 396 -52.25 -38.47 -12.88
CA GLY A 396 -52.89 -37.53 -13.80
C GLY A 396 -53.31 -38.21 -15.10
N LYS A 397 -54.05 -37.52 -15.98
CA LYS A 397 -54.24 -38.03 -17.36
C LYS A 397 -52.85 -38.26 -17.95
N VAL A 398 -52.50 -39.52 -18.19
CA VAL A 398 -51.21 -39.96 -18.77
C VAL A 398 -50.87 -39.05 -19.93
N THR A 399 -50.02 -38.08 -19.67
CA THR A 399 -49.35 -37.31 -20.68
C THR A 399 -47.96 -37.06 -20.15
N ASP A 400 -46.97 -37.53 -20.89
CA ASP A 400 -45.59 -37.06 -20.92
C ASP A 400 -45.50 -35.56 -21.28
N LYS A 401 -46.45 -34.76 -20.83
CA LYS A 401 -46.43 -33.32 -21.02
C LYS A 401 -45.35 -32.80 -20.09
N ARG A 402 -44.32 -32.24 -20.73
CA ARG A 402 -43.24 -31.49 -20.11
C ARG A 402 -43.81 -30.61 -19.00
N PRO A 403 -43.13 -30.47 -17.87
CA PRO A 403 -43.53 -29.49 -16.87
C PRO A 403 -43.61 -28.12 -17.54
N ASN A 404 -44.71 -27.39 -17.32
CA ASN A 404 -44.96 -26.10 -17.96
C ASN A 404 -43.98 -24.99 -17.51
N VAL A 405 -43.04 -25.30 -16.60
CA VAL A 405 -42.11 -24.36 -16.00
C VAL A 405 -40.70 -24.95 -16.03
N LEU A 406 -39.85 -24.40 -16.90
CA LEU A 406 -38.41 -24.62 -16.97
C LEU A 406 -37.74 -23.27 -16.70
N THR A 407 -37.43 -22.98 -15.44
CA THR A 407 -36.85 -21.69 -15.05
C THR A 407 -35.39 -21.55 -15.47
N GLY A 408 -34.70 -22.68 -15.69
CA GLY A 408 -33.29 -22.71 -16.02
C GLY A 408 -32.40 -22.15 -14.92
N TYR A 409 -31.16 -21.92 -15.30
CA TYR A 409 -30.17 -21.14 -14.57
C TYR A 409 -30.45 -19.63 -14.72
N LYS A 410 -30.43 -18.92 -13.60
CA LYS A 410 -30.59 -17.47 -13.50
C LYS A 410 -29.23 -16.83 -13.28
N VAL A 411 -28.82 -15.99 -14.23
CA VAL A 411 -27.50 -15.33 -14.25
C VAL A 411 -27.35 -14.28 -13.15
N ASP A 412 -28.43 -13.65 -12.70
CA ASP A 412 -28.45 -12.57 -11.70
C ASP A 412 -28.80 -13.08 -10.28
N PHE A 413 -28.80 -14.39 -10.07
CA PHE A 413 -29.38 -15.04 -8.89
C PHE A 413 -28.78 -14.57 -7.56
N ILE A 414 -27.46 -14.36 -7.53
CA ILE A 414 -26.71 -13.93 -6.33
C ILE A 414 -26.54 -12.40 -6.27
N GLN A 415 -27.44 -11.62 -6.88
CA GLN A 415 -27.34 -10.15 -6.96
C GLN A 415 -26.09 -9.66 -7.69
N ALA A 416 -25.52 -10.53 -8.52
CA ALA A 416 -24.41 -10.26 -9.43
C ALA A 416 -24.62 -11.10 -10.69
N ASN A 417 -24.14 -10.61 -11.84
CA ASN A 417 -24.25 -11.32 -13.09
C ASN A 417 -23.14 -12.38 -13.20
N ILE A 418 -23.51 -13.63 -12.97
CA ILE A 418 -22.68 -14.80 -13.21
C ILE A 418 -23.19 -15.45 -14.49
N ALA A 419 -22.46 -15.25 -15.58
CA ALA A 419 -22.78 -15.88 -16.85
C ALA A 419 -22.51 -17.40 -16.80
N LEU A 420 -23.10 -18.14 -17.74
CA LEU A 420 -22.71 -19.53 -17.96
C LEU A 420 -21.22 -19.61 -18.38
N PRO A 421 -20.45 -20.61 -17.92
CA PRO A 421 -19.07 -20.79 -18.32
C PRO A 421 -18.90 -20.85 -19.84
N ARG A 422 -17.96 -20.08 -20.38
CA ARG A 422 -17.66 -20.12 -21.81
C ARG A 422 -16.81 -21.35 -22.11
N LEU A 423 -17.16 -22.08 -23.16
CA LEU A 423 -16.36 -23.21 -23.63
C LEU A 423 -15.22 -22.70 -24.51
N THR A 424 -14.03 -23.29 -24.35
CA THR A 424 -12.83 -22.98 -25.13
C THR A 424 -12.30 -24.23 -25.83
N GLY A 425 -11.48 -24.04 -26.88
CA GLY A 425 -10.84 -25.14 -27.60
C GLY A 425 -11.83 -26.16 -28.17
N ASP A 426 -11.47 -27.44 -28.10
CA ASP A 426 -12.22 -28.53 -28.72
C ASP A 426 -13.63 -28.71 -28.15
N LEU A 427 -13.85 -28.39 -26.87
CA LEU A 427 -15.17 -28.48 -26.23
C LEU A 427 -16.19 -27.52 -26.85
N ALA A 428 -15.76 -26.35 -27.33
CA ALA A 428 -16.65 -25.41 -28.02
C ALA A 428 -17.20 -25.99 -29.33
N SER A 429 -16.47 -26.92 -29.96
CA SER A 429 -16.90 -27.63 -31.16
C SER A 429 -17.75 -28.86 -30.87
N ASP A 430 -17.72 -29.39 -29.64
CA ASP A 430 -18.47 -30.58 -29.21
C ASP A 430 -19.83 -30.25 -28.55
N THR A 431 -19.97 -29.03 -28.01
CA THR A 431 -21.15 -28.60 -27.25
C THR A 431 -22.45 -28.53 -28.06
N SER A 432 -23.57 -28.93 -27.45
CA SER A 432 -24.91 -28.55 -27.92
C SER A 432 -25.09 -27.05 -27.74
N ARG A 433 -25.35 -26.32 -28.83
CA ARG A 433 -25.39 -24.84 -28.84
C ARG A 433 -26.36 -24.20 -27.85
N THR A 434 -27.37 -24.92 -27.37
CA THR A 434 -28.40 -24.39 -26.49
C THR A 434 -28.37 -25.13 -25.15
N PRO A 435 -28.29 -24.43 -24.00
CA PRO A 435 -28.45 -25.04 -22.69
C PRO A 435 -29.79 -25.75 -22.54
N LEU A 436 -29.78 -26.89 -21.85
CA LEU A 436 -30.95 -27.69 -21.57
C LEU A 436 -31.51 -27.28 -20.19
N ASP A 437 -32.57 -26.46 -20.21
CA ASP A 437 -33.14 -25.91 -18.99
C ASP A 437 -34.05 -26.91 -18.26
N TYR A 438 -33.97 -26.86 -16.93
CA TYR A 438 -34.81 -27.55 -15.95
C TYR A 438 -35.17 -26.57 -14.82
N ILE A 439 -35.84 -27.03 -13.76
CA ILE A 439 -36.19 -26.15 -12.64
C ILE A 439 -34.95 -25.79 -11.82
N ASN A 440 -34.62 -24.50 -11.76
CA ASN A 440 -33.50 -23.94 -10.98
C ASN A 440 -32.10 -24.40 -11.43
N TYR A 441 -31.98 -25.06 -12.59
CA TYR A 441 -30.69 -25.42 -13.17
C TYR A 441 -30.77 -25.58 -14.69
N SER A 442 -29.61 -25.47 -15.34
CA SER A 442 -29.43 -25.77 -16.77
C SER A 442 -28.25 -26.73 -16.96
N LEU A 443 -28.27 -27.51 -18.03
CA LEU A 443 -27.17 -28.38 -18.45
C LEU A 443 -26.62 -27.94 -19.80
N VAL A 444 -25.31 -28.01 -19.99
CA VAL A 444 -24.69 -27.84 -21.30
C VAL A 444 -24.14 -29.18 -21.75
N MET A 445 -24.76 -29.76 -22.79
CA MET A 445 -24.46 -31.11 -23.27
C MET A 445 -23.25 -31.12 -24.21
N GLY A 446 -22.45 -32.16 -24.16
CA GLY A 446 -21.47 -32.46 -25.21
C GLY A 446 -21.89 -33.68 -26.02
N ARG A 447 -21.69 -33.60 -27.34
CA ARG A 447 -22.13 -34.63 -28.28
C ARG A 447 -21.29 -35.90 -28.17
N SER A 448 -19.97 -35.76 -28.21
CA SER A 448 -19.04 -36.89 -28.34
C SER A 448 -19.03 -37.80 -27.11
N HIS A 449 -19.27 -37.22 -25.93
CA HIS A 449 -19.31 -37.96 -24.67
C HIS A 449 -20.72 -38.24 -24.15
N ARG A 450 -21.77 -37.83 -24.88
CA ARG A 450 -23.18 -38.09 -24.54
C ARG A 450 -23.58 -37.69 -23.12
N MET A 451 -22.84 -36.80 -22.45
CA MET A 451 -23.09 -36.33 -21.09
C MET A 451 -23.06 -34.81 -21.07
N ALA A 452 -23.48 -34.19 -19.97
CA ALA A 452 -23.26 -32.76 -19.82
C ALA A 452 -21.78 -32.47 -19.56
N ILE A 453 -21.27 -31.45 -20.25
CA ILE A 453 -19.95 -30.85 -19.98
C ILE A 453 -20.00 -30.24 -18.58
N TYR A 454 -21.07 -29.52 -18.28
CA TYR A 454 -21.36 -29.02 -16.94
C TYR A 454 -22.86 -28.77 -16.69
N SER A 455 -23.22 -28.71 -15.40
CA SER A 455 -24.46 -28.13 -14.89
C SER A 455 -24.21 -26.74 -14.31
N ALA A 456 -25.24 -25.90 -14.35
CA ALA A 456 -25.30 -24.61 -13.67
C ALA A 456 -26.57 -24.58 -12.79
N VAL A 457 -26.39 -24.53 -11.47
CA VAL A 457 -27.46 -24.68 -10.47
C VAL A 457 -27.57 -23.41 -9.64
N ASN A 458 -28.79 -22.96 -9.39
CA ASN A 458 -29.09 -21.95 -8.39
C ASN A 458 -29.65 -22.62 -7.13
N LEU A 459 -28.99 -22.43 -5.99
CA LEU A 459 -29.41 -22.91 -4.67
C LEU A 459 -29.88 -21.74 -3.82
N ASP A 460 -31.17 -21.72 -3.46
CA ASP A 460 -31.69 -20.85 -2.40
C ASP A 460 -31.83 -21.64 -1.09
N ARG A 461 -30.91 -21.44 -0.14
CA ARG A 461 -30.94 -22.07 1.18
C ARG A 461 -32.12 -21.60 2.02
N SER A 462 -32.60 -20.37 1.82
CA SER A 462 -33.69 -19.78 2.62
C SER A 462 -35.07 -20.32 2.26
N GLN A 463 -35.25 -20.74 1.00
CA GLN A 463 -36.49 -21.32 0.48
C GLN A 463 -36.42 -22.83 0.26
N ARG A 464 -35.33 -23.46 0.70
CA ARG A 464 -35.07 -24.89 0.47
C ARG A 464 -36.04 -25.77 1.24
N MET A 465 -36.64 -26.72 0.54
CA MET A 465 -37.53 -27.71 1.11
C MET A 465 -36.82 -29.06 1.22
N THR A 466 -36.98 -29.71 2.37
CA THR A 466 -36.51 -31.09 2.57
C THR A 466 -37.57 -32.05 2.02
N LEU A 467 -37.48 -32.35 0.73
CA LEU A 467 -38.38 -33.28 0.05
C LEU A 467 -37.74 -34.66 -0.08
N GLN A 468 -38.49 -35.70 0.25
CA GLN A 468 -38.09 -37.07 -0.03
C GLN A 468 -38.37 -37.38 -1.48
N VAL A 469 -37.33 -37.55 -2.29
CA VAL A 469 -37.52 -37.93 -3.69
C VAL A 469 -37.80 -39.44 -3.77
N THR A 470 -39.08 -39.78 -3.76
CA THR A 470 -39.60 -41.14 -3.97
C THR A 470 -40.06 -41.29 -5.42
N GLY A 471 -39.71 -42.42 -6.05
CA GLY A 471 -40.09 -42.75 -7.41
C GLY A 471 -39.42 -41.95 -8.54
N SER A 472 -38.61 -42.63 -9.36
CA SER A 472 -38.59 -42.55 -10.83
C SER A 472 -37.35 -43.27 -11.34
N GLY A 473 -37.53 -44.32 -12.13
CA GLY A 473 -36.45 -44.86 -12.94
C GLY A 473 -35.83 -43.78 -13.82
N LEU A 474 -34.58 -43.97 -14.23
CA LEU A 474 -33.90 -43.08 -15.18
C LEU A 474 -34.72 -42.91 -16.47
N ARG A 475 -34.94 -41.66 -16.89
CA ARG A 475 -35.73 -41.31 -18.09
C ARG A 475 -34.88 -40.61 -19.13
N TYR A 476 -35.16 -40.90 -20.39
CA TYR A 476 -34.64 -40.13 -21.52
C TYR A 476 -35.30 -38.75 -21.58
N ASP A 477 -34.54 -37.74 -21.98
CA ASP A 477 -35.07 -36.42 -22.36
C ASP A 477 -35.33 -36.42 -23.86
N ASN A 478 -36.60 -36.28 -24.25
CA ASN A 478 -37.01 -36.30 -25.65
C ASN A 478 -36.61 -35.04 -26.45
N ARG A 479 -35.99 -34.04 -25.81
CA ARG A 479 -35.35 -32.89 -26.50
C ARG A 479 -34.02 -33.29 -27.15
N LEU A 480 -33.44 -34.40 -26.72
CA LEU A 480 -32.19 -34.95 -27.26
C LEU A 480 -32.49 -36.28 -27.94
N LEU A 481 -31.70 -36.59 -28.97
CA LEU A 481 -31.66 -37.94 -29.52
C LEU A 481 -31.04 -38.89 -28.48
N ASP A 482 -31.41 -40.17 -28.52
CA ASP A 482 -30.94 -41.17 -27.55
C ASP A 482 -29.40 -41.35 -27.60
N ASP A 483 -28.80 -41.15 -28.78
CA ASP A 483 -27.36 -41.19 -29.01
C ASP A 483 -26.63 -39.89 -28.61
N LEU A 484 -27.33 -38.86 -28.14
CA LEU A 484 -26.78 -37.60 -27.64
C LEU A 484 -26.96 -37.42 -26.12
N GLN A 485 -27.37 -38.47 -25.42
CA GLN A 485 -27.52 -38.50 -23.96
C GLN A 485 -27.06 -39.86 -23.38
N PRO A 486 -26.88 -39.97 -22.04
CA PRO A 486 -26.43 -41.21 -21.43
C PRO A 486 -27.43 -42.34 -21.68
N ASP A 487 -26.94 -43.56 -21.84
CA ASP A 487 -27.82 -44.73 -21.99
C ASP A 487 -28.20 -45.29 -20.62
N ARG A 488 -29.48 -45.63 -20.44
CA ARG A 488 -29.96 -46.30 -19.22
C ARG A 488 -29.20 -47.61 -18.96
N ALA A 489 -28.77 -48.31 -20.01
CA ALA A 489 -28.04 -49.57 -19.93
C ALA A 489 -26.71 -49.45 -19.17
N TRP A 490 -26.07 -48.28 -19.16
CA TRP A 490 -24.81 -48.05 -18.45
C TRP A 490 -24.92 -48.33 -16.94
N TYR A 491 -26.08 -48.03 -16.38
CA TYR A 491 -26.37 -48.10 -14.93
C TYR A 491 -27.08 -49.40 -14.52
N LEU A 492 -27.66 -50.12 -15.48
CA LEU A 492 -28.42 -51.35 -15.24
C LEU A 492 -27.61 -52.63 -15.51
N ARG A 493 -26.31 -52.50 -15.79
CA ARG A 493 -25.44 -53.66 -16.01
C ARG A 493 -25.45 -54.60 -14.79
N PRO A 494 -25.31 -55.93 -14.98
CA PRO A 494 -25.31 -56.88 -13.88
C PRO A 494 -24.22 -56.64 -12.82
N ASP A 495 -23.07 -56.12 -13.24
CA ASP A 495 -21.95 -55.77 -12.36
C ASP A 495 -22.19 -54.47 -11.57
N ARG A 496 -23.23 -53.69 -11.92
CA ARG A 496 -23.61 -52.40 -11.30
C ARG A 496 -22.41 -51.49 -11.05
N ARG A 497 -21.46 -51.49 -11.98
CA ARG A 497 -20.19 -50.79 -11.84
C ARG A 497 -20.36 -49.28 -11.65
N TRP A 498 -21.41 -48.73 -12.25
CA TRP A 498 -21.66 -47.29 -12.30
C TRP A 498 -22.98 -46.94 -11.62
N LEU A 499 -22.92 -45.97 -10.71
CA LEU A 499 -24.08 -45.25 -10.20
C LEU A 499 -24.38 -44.05 -11.11
N PRO A 500 -25.67 -43.72 -11.32
CA PRO A 500 -26.09 -42.50 -12.00
C PRO A 500 -26.02 -41.30 -11.04
N ALA A 501 -24.80 -40.88 -10.71
CA ALA A 501 -24.57 -39.68 -9.90
C ALA A 501 -25.10 -38.45 -10.63
N ARG A 502 -25.61 -37.46 -9.88
CA ARG A 502 -26.29 -36.29 -10.45
C ARG A 502 -25.36 -35.09 -10.52
N LEU A 503 -25.47 -34.33 -11.60
CA LEU A 503 -24.79 -33.04 -11.73
C LEU A 503 -25.54 -31.93 -10.97
N ALA A 504 -26.87 -31.95 -11.04
CA ALA A 504 -27.76 -31.14 -10.23
C ALA A 504 -28.51 -32.05 -9.24
N ASN A 505 -28.20 -31.91 -7.95
CA ASN A 505 -28.80 -32.73 -6.90
C ASN A 505 -30.20 -32.20 -6.56
N ALA A 506 -31.15 -33.11 -6.31
CA ALA A 506 -32.52 -32.76 -5.89
C ALA A 506 -32.56 -31.80 -4.70
N SER A 507 -31.66 -32.01 -3.73
CA SER A 507 -31.56 -31.18 -2.53
C SER A 507 -31.06 -29.75 -2.80
N ASP A 508 -30.48 -29.48 -3.98
CA ASP A 508 -30.00 -28.14 -4.36
C ASP A 508 -31.08 -27.32 -5.08
N ILE A 509 -32.05 -27.99 -5.73
CA ILE A 509 -33.04 -27.37 -6.62
C ILE A 509 -34.46 -27.33 -6.02
N ALA A 510 -34.69 -27.97 -4.88
CA ALA A 510 -35.98 -28.09 -4.21
C ALA A 510 -36.41 -26.80 -3.48
N TRP A 511 -36.57 -25.70 -4.21
CA TRP A 511 -36.98 -24.40 -3.66
C TRP A 511 -37.84 -23.60 -4.67
N GLY A 512 -38.64 -22.68 -4.14
CA GLY A 512 -39.53 -21.83 -4.93
C GLY A 512 -41.01 -22.29 -4.94
N PRO A 513 -41.91 -21.48 -5.53
CA PRO A 513 -43.37 -21.68 -5.45
C PRO A 513 -43.83 -23.00 -6.07
N GLU A 514 -43.03 -23.57 -6.97
CA GLU A 514 -43.32 -24.83 -7.64
C GLU A 514 -43.31 -26.04 -6.69
N PHE A 515 -42.69 -25.90 -5.51
CA PHE A 515 -42.58 -26.94 -4.49
C PHE A 515 -43.41 -26.65 -3.23
N THR A 516 -44.07 -25.49 -3.12
CA THR A 516 -44.91 -25.12 -1.95
C THR A 516 -46.29 -25.78 -1.95
N VAL A 517 -46.49 -26.80 -2.79
CA VAL A 517 -47.69 -27.64 -2.83
C VAL A 517 -47.59 -28.76 -1.79
N ASP A 518 -48.50 -29.73 -1.80
CA ASP A 518 -48.37 -30.89 -0.92
C ASP A 518 -47.04 -31.63 -1.17
N ALA A 519 -46.44 -32.15 -0.09
CA ALA A 519 -45.08 -32.69 -0.13
C ALA A 519 -44.91 -33.87 -1.10
N ALA A 520 -45.97 -34.64 -1.33
CA ALA A 520 -45.95 -35.79 -2.24
C ALA A 520 -45.94 -35.36 -3.71
N THR A 521 -46.79 -34.40 -4.09
CA THR A 521 -46.77 -33.82 -5.44
C THR A 521 -45.46 -33.09 -5.70
N ALA A 522 -44.95 -32.35 -4.72
CA ALA A 522 -43.66 -31.67 -4.81
C ALA A 522 -42.50 -32.66 -5.01
N ALA A 523 -42.50 -33.79 -4.28
CA ALA A 523 -41.51 -34.85 -4.42
C ALA A 523 -41.53 -35.52 -5.82
N LEU A 524 -42.72 -35.86 -6.33
CA LEU A 524 -42.86 -36.44 -7.68
C LEU A 524 -42.38 -35.46 -8.76
N LYS A 525 -42.70 -34.18 -8.59
CA LYS A 525 -42.26 -33.13 -9.49
C LYS A 525 -40.74 -32.96 -9.45
N LEU A 526 -40.14 -32.94 -8.26
CA LEU A 526 -38.68 -32.90 -8.09
C LEU A 526 -37.99 -34.10 -8.75
N ALA A 527 -38.59 -35.29 -8.65
CA ALA A 527 -38.09 -36.49 -9.29
C ALA A 527 -38.06 -36.36 -10.82
N GLN A 528 -39.09 -35.77 -11.43
CA GLN A 528 -39.16 -35.54 -12.88
C GLN A 528 -38.01 -34.67 -13.41
N TYR A 529 -37.52 -33.73 -12.60
CA TYR A 529 -36.40 -32.87 -12.99
C TYR A 529 -35.05 -33.45 -12.61
N THR A 530 -34.97 -34.39 -11.66
CA THR A 530 -33.67 -34.91 -11.19
C THR A 530 -33.28 -36.22 -11.90
N TYR A 531 -34.24 -37.11 -12.17
CA TYR A 531 -33.99 -38.46 -12.71
C TYR A 531 -34.03 -38.54 -14.25
N VAL A 532 -33.60 -37.47 -14.90
CA VAL A 532 -33.36 -37.44 -16.35
C VAL A 532 -31.92 -37.86 -16.65
N LEU A 533 -31.73 -38.62 -17.74
CA LEU A 533 -30.41 -39.12 -18.16
C LEU A 533 -29.41 -37.99 -18.46
N PRO A 534 -29.77 -36.86 -19.09
CA PRO A 534 -28.83 -35.75 -19.28
C PRO A 534 -28.19 -35.22 -17.98
N ASN A 535 -28.89 -35.32 -16.84
CA ASN A 535 -28.39 -34.89 -15.53
C ASN A 535 -27.53 -35.98 -14.82
N THR A 536 -27.01 -36.97 -15.56
CA THR A 536 -26.23 -38.06 -14.98
C THR A 536 -24.77 -38.06 -15.41
N MET A 537 -23.92 -38.52 -14.49
CA MET A 537 -22.53 -38.87 -14.75
C MET A 537 -22.23 -40.22 -14.07
N PRO A 538 -21.57 -41.17 -14.75
CA PRO A 538 -21.23 -42.47 -14.17
C PRO A 538 -20.13 -42.35 -13.13
N GLN A 539 -20.40 -42.79 -11.89
CA GLN A 539 -19.42 -42.85 -10.80
C GLN A 539 -19.40 -44.24 -10.17
N SER A 540 -18.25 -44.68 -9.63
CA SER A 540 -18.25 -45.88 -8.79
C SER A 540 -18.93 -45.58 -7.46
N SER A 541 -19.61 -46.57 -6.85
CA SER A 541 -20.29 -46.39 -5.57
C SER A 541 -19.34 -45.93 -4.46
N ALA A 542 -18.15 -46.54 -4.40
CA ALA A 542 -17.13 -46.19 -3.42
C ALA A 542 -16.67 -44.73 -3.56
N PHE A 543 -16.43 -44.26 -4.78
CA PHE A 543 -16.07 -42.86 -5.03
C PHE A 543 -17.22 -41.91 -4.64
N TYR A 544 -18.45 -42.23 -5.05
CA TYR A 544 -19.61 -41.38 -4.76
C TYR A 544 -19.81 -41.22 -3.25
N GLU A 545 -19.83 -42.33 -2.51
CA GLU A 545 -20.09 -42.33 -1.06
C GLU A 545 -18.97 -41.68 -0.26
N THR A 546 -17.70 -41.95 -0.61
CA THR A 546 -16.56 -41.51 0.21
C THR A 546 -15.98 -40.17 -0.23
N LYS A 547 -16.24 -39.69 -1.45
CA LYS A 547 -15.65 -38.45 -2.00
C LYS A 547 -16.70 -37.45 -2.45
N TRP A 548 -17.59 -37.88 -3.36
CA TRP A 548 -18.48 -36.95 -4.04
C TRP A 548 -19.61 -36.45 -3.16
N ALA A 549 -20.35 -37.33 -2.49
CA ALA A 549 -21.45 -36.96 -1.60
C ALA A 549 -20.98 -36.07 -0.43
N PRO A 550 -19.83 -36.32 0.23
CA PRO A 550 -19.22 -35.38 1.17
C PRO A 550 -18.96 -33.99 0.58
N LEU A 551 -18.38 -33.91 -0.63
CA LEU A 551 -18.16 -32.63 -1.32
C LEU A 551 -19.47 -31.91 -1.63
N GLU A 552 -20.49 -32.62 -2.13
CA GLU A 552 -21.80 -32.03 -2.39
C GLU A 552 -22.43 -31.46 -1.12
N ASN A 553 -22.32 -32.18 -0.01
CA ASN A 553 -22.79 -31.69 1.28
C ASN A 553 -21.99 -30.47 1.76
N TRP A 554 -20.66 -30.47 1.59
CA TRP A 554 -19.81 -29.35 1.94
C TRP A 554 -20.18 -28.10 1.14
N VAL A 555 -20.28 -28.18 -0.19
CA VAL A 555 -20.69 -27.04 -1.03
C VAL A 555 -22.07 -26.52 -0.64
N ARG A 556 -23.01 -27.42 -0.36
CA ARG A 556 -24.37 -27.05 0.02
C ARG A 556 -24.45 -26.36 1.38
N THR A 557 -23.61 -26.73 2.35
CA THR A 557 -23.76 -26.32 3.77
C THR A 557 -22.63 -25.44 4.32
N GLN A 558 -21.40 -25.62 3.85
CA GLN A 558 -20.18 -24.99 4.39
C GLN A 558 -19.61 -23.89 3.48
N HIS A 559 -19.84 -23.94 2.17
CA HIS A 559 -19.47 -22.83 1.28
C HIS A 559 -20.20 -21.57 1.72
N ASN A 560 -19.46 -20.57 2.22
CA ASN A 560 -19.97 -19.31 2.75
C ASN A 560 -21.28 -19.47 3.55
N PRO A 561 -21.22 -19.93 4.82
CA PRO A 561 -22.41 -20.29 5.59
C PRO A 561 -23.40 -19.14 5.82
N LEU A 562 -22.96 -17.89 5.65
CA LEU A 562 -23.78 -16.69 5.79
C LEU A 562 -24.57 -16.35 4.52
N ALA A 563 -24.20 -16.89 3.36
CA ALA A 563 -24.90 -16.65 2.11
C ALA A 563 -26.14 -17.56 1.99
N ASN A 564 -27.30 -16.96 1.75
CA ASN A 564 -28.53 -17.70 1.48
C ASN A 564 -28.62 -18.20 0.04
N LYS A 565 -27.97 -17.53 -0.90
CA LYS A 565 -28.00 -17.87 -2.33
C LYS A 565 -26.62 -18.28 -2.81
N VAL A 566 -26.56 -19.41 -3.50
CA VAL A 566 -25.32 -19.97 -4.05
C VAL A 566 -25.56 -20.38 -5.50
N THR A 567 -24.63 -20.01 -6.38
CA THR A 567 -24.52 -20.53 -7.73
C THR A 567 -23.50 -21.67 -7.72
N ILE A 568 -23.86 -22.81 -8.29
CA ILE A 568 -23.01 -24.01 -8.29
C ILE A 568 -22.84 -24.51 -9.73
N PHE A 569 -21.60 -24.65 -10.17
CA PHE A 569 -21.24 -25.32 -11.41
C PHE A 569 -20.64 -26.70 -11.09
N SER A 570 -21.02 -27.73 -11.83
CA SER A 570 -20.47 -29.08 -11.65
C SER A 570 -20.25 -29.75 -12.99
N GLY A 571 -19.20 -30.54 -13.13
CA GLY A 571 -18.95 -31.24 -14.39
C GLY A 571 -17.93 -32.35 -14.27
N THR A 572 -17.56 -32.88 -15.42
CA THR A 572 -16.62 -33.99 -15.56
C THR A 572 -15.47 -33.61 -16.49
N ILE A 573 -14.33 -34.30 -16.33
CA ILE A 573 -13.22 -34.25 -17.27
C ILE A 573 -13.08 -35.63 -17.90
N PHE A 574 -12.82 -35.67 -19.20
CA PHE A 574 -12.65 -36.90 -19.97
C PHE A 574 -11.17 -37.11 -20.31
N ASN A 575 -10.73 -38.36 -20.31
CA ASN A 575 -9.42 -38.74 -20.83
C ASN A 575 -9.61 -39.57 -22.13
N PRO A 576 -8.97 -39.21 -23.25
CA PRO A 576 -8.98 -40.02 -24.47
C PRO A 576 -8.54 -41.48 -24.30
N THR A 577 -7.73 -41.79 -23.28
CA THR A 577 -7.27 -43.16 -22.98
C THR A 577 -8.19 -43.94 -22.03
N SER A 578 -9.34 -43.39 -21.66
CA SER A 578 -10.28 -44.05 -20.75
C SER A 578 -10.95 -45.26 -21.42
N HIS A 579 -11.17 -46.33 -20.66
CA HIS A 579 -11.91 -47.51 -21.14
C HIS A 579 -13.36 -47.10 -21.38
N PRO A 580 -13.86 -47.11 -22.62
CA PRO A 580 -15.16 -46.53 -22.91
C PRO A 580 -16.32 -47.40 -22.37
N ILE A 581 -17.38 -46.76 -21.89
CA ILE A 581 -18.69 -47.41 -21.68
C ILE A 581 -19.45 -47.28 -23.01
N ASP A 582 -19.63 -48.38 -23.72
CA ASP A 582 -20.34 -48.42 -25.02
C ASP A 582 -19.83 -47.36 -26.02
N GLY A 583 -18.50 -47.22 -26.14
CA GLY A 583 -17.85 -46.26 -27.03
C GLY A 583 -17.74 -44.83 -26.48
N VAL A 584 -18.27 -44.55 -25.29
CA VAL A 584 -18.20 -43.23 -24.63
C VAL A 584 -17.08 -43.20 -23.59
N PRO A 585 -16.19 -42.18 -23.60
CA PRO A 585 -15.15 -42.01 -22.58
C PRO A 585 -15.73 -41.92 -21.17
N VAL A 586 -15.12 -42.64 -20.23
CA VAL A 586 -15.49 -42.52 -18.81
C VAL A 586 -14.82 -41.28 -18.22
N PRO A 587 -15.53 -40.49 -17.39
CA PRO A 587 -14.92 -39.40 -16.65
C PRO A 587 -13.68 -39.84 -15.85
N ASN A 588 -12.56 -39.14 -16.01
CA ASN A 588 -11.34 -39.39 -15.24
C ASN A 588 -11.30 -38.57 -13.94
N ALA A 589 -12.06 -37.47 -13.87
CA ALA A 589 -12.13 -36.58 -12.74
C ALA A 589 -13.48 -35.85 -12.76
N TYR A 590 -13.85 -35.35 -11.59
CA TYR A 590 -15.10 -34.64 -11.33
C TYR A 590 -14.77 -33.32 -10.66
N TRP A 591 -15.51 -32.27 -10.99
CA TRP A 591 -15.24 -30.95 -10.44
C TRP A 591 -16.51 -30.23 -10.03
N LYS A 592 -16.36 -29.32 -9.05
CA LYS A 592 -17.44 -28.48 -8.54
C LYS A 592 -16.89 -27.08 -8.24
N LEU A 593 -17.62 -26.05 -8.63
CA LEU A 593 -17.32 -24.65 -8.33
C LEU A 593 -18.55 -24.00 -7.70
N ALA A 594 -18.37 -23.31 -6.58
CA ALA A 594 -19.44 -22.63 -5.86
C ALA A 594 -19.13 -21.14 -5.74
N VAL A 595 -20.14 -20.31 -6.00
CA VAL A 595 -20.06 -18.85 -5.93
C VAL A 595 -21.22 -18.33 -5.10
N SER A 596 -20.93 -17.45 -4.16
CA SER A 596 -21.94 -16.79 -3.36
C SER A 596 -21.56 -15.34 -3.09
N SER A 597 -22.56 -14.56 -2.69
CA SER A 597 -22.39 -13.18 -2.22
C SER A 597 -23.14 -13.03 -0.89
N VAL A 598 -22.59 -12.22 0.01
CA VAL A 598 -23.29 -11.77 1.21
C VAL A 598 -23.54 -10.27 1.07
N PRO A 599 -24.78 -9.78 1.22
CA PRO A 599 -25.04 -8.35 1.34
C PRO A 599 -24.27 -7.80 2.54
N ALA A 600 -23.54 -6.70 2.38
CA ALA A 600 -22.83 -6.06 3.49
C ALA A 600 -23.78 -5.84 4.68
N ALA A 601 -23.45 -6.37 5.86
CA ALA A 601 -24.21 -6.08 7.07
C ALA A 601 -24.10 -4.57 7.36
N VAL A 602 -25.26 -3.90 7.49
CA VAL A 602 -25.38 -2.43 7.49
C VAL A 602 -24.88 -1.78 8.78
N LYS A 603 -24.08 -0.72 8.62
CA LYS A 603 -24.29 0.60 9.25
C LYS A 603 -23.82 1.69 8.29
N ASP A 604 -24.77 2.36 7.63
CA ASP A 604 -24.68 3.67 6.95
C ASP A 604 -23.59 3.95 5.91
N GLU A 605 -22.81 2.97 5.46
CA GLU A 605 -21.92 3.09 4.30
C GLU A 605 -22.21 1.99 3.28
N ALA A 606 -22.43 2.38 2.02
CA ALA A 606 -22.62 1.45 0.91
C ALA A 606 -21.29 0.73 0.63
N ARG A 607 -21.16 -0.52 1.11
CA ARG A 607 -20.00 -1.38 0.84
C ARG A 607 -20.35 -2.47 -0.15
N GLU A 608 -19.39 -2.83 -1.03
CA GLU A 608 -19.57 -3.90 -2.03
C GLU A 608 -19.94 -5.23 -1.35
N PRO A 609 -20.79 -6.07 -1.98
CA PRO A 609 -21.06 -7.42 -1.50
C PRO A 609 -19.77 -8.26 -1.50
N ASP A 610 -19.51 -8.98 -0.40
CA ASP A 610 -18.35 -9.88 -0.31
C ASP A 610 -18.66 -11.17 -1.07
N PHE A 611 -17.91 -11.42 -2.15
CA PHE A 611 -18.00 -12.64 -2.92
C PHE A 611 -17.10 -13.72 -2.33
N VAL A 612 -17.59 -14.96 -2.38
CA VAL A 612 -16.81 -16.15 -2.02
C VAL A 612 -16.89 -17.12 -3.18
N VAL A 613 -15.73 -17.59 -3.63
CA VAL A 613 -15.57 -18.62 -4.66
C VAL A 613 -14.77 -19.77 -4.09
N ASP A 614 -15.27 -20.98 -4.31
CA ASP A 614 -14.58 -22.22 -3.98
C ASP A 614 -14.62 -23.18 -5.18
N ALA A 615 -13.47 -23.63 -5.65
CA ALA A 615 -13.35 -24.59 -6.75
C ALA A 615 -12.69 -25.89 -6.26
N PHE A 616 -13.18 -27.03 -6.77
CA PHE A 616 -12.75 -28.37 -6.39
C PHE A 616 -12.63 -29.30 -7.59
N LEU A 617 -11.64 -30.20 -7.54
CA LEU A 617 -11.43 -31.25 -8.53
C LEU A 617 -10.97 -32.52 -7.84
N ILE A 618 -11.71 -33.61 -8.05
CA ILE A 618 -11.42 -34.93 -7.47
C ILE A 618 -11.16 -35.93 -8.61
N PRO A 619 -9.97 -36.55 -8.68
CA PRO A 619 -9.71 -37.68 -9.57
C PRO A 619 -10.68 -38.84 -9.29
N GLY A 620 -11.19 -39.50 -10.33
CA GLY A 620 -12.19 -40.57 -10.21
C GLY A 620 -11.69 -41.85 -9.54
N ASP A 621 -10.37 -41.98 -9.38
CA ASP A 621 -9.68 -43.06 -8.68
C ASP A 621 -9.16 -42.65 -7.28
N ALA A 622 -9.56 -41.48 -6.77
CA ALA A 622 -9.12 -40.98 -5.47
C ALA A 622 -9.53 -41.93 -4.32
N THR A 623 -8.54 -42.31 -3.49
CA THR A 623 -8.71 -43.20 -2.32
C THR A 623 -8.46 -42.45 -0.99
N GLY A 624 -8.64 -43.13 0.14
CA GLY A 624 -8.37 -42.59 1.49
C GLY A 624 -9.54 -41.82 2.11
N GLU A 625 -9.32 -41.12 3.23
CA GLU A 625 -10.34 -40.27 3.86
C GLU A 625 -10.63 -39.01 3.01
N PHE A 626 -11.81 -38.42 3.18
CA PHE A 626 -12.17 -37.17 2.50
C PHE A 626 -11.64 -35.97 3.27
N ASN A 627 -10.84 -35.15 2.60
CA ASN A 627 -10.44 -33.82 3.06
C ASN A 627 -10.72 -32.82 1.94
N VAL A 628 -11.62 -31.86 2.19
CA VAL A 628 -12.03 -30.86 1.20
C VAL A 628 -10.86 -30.01 0.69
N GLU A 629 -9.92 -29.65 1.58
CA GLU A 629 -8.78 -28.80 1.25
C GLU A 629 -7.77 -29.50 0.34
N GLN A 630 -7.73 -30.84 0.36
CA GLN A 630 -6.88 -31.63 -0.55
C GLN A 630 -7.31 -31.50 -2.02
N TYR A 631 -8.61 -31.31 -2.25
CA TYR A 631 -9.20 -31.27 -3.59
C TYR A 631 -9.53 -29.85 -4.06
N ARG A 632 -9.30 -28.85 -3.21
CA ARG A 632 -9.44 -27.43 -3.54
C ARG A 632 -8.32 -27.01 -4.48
N LEU A 633 -8.67 -26.21 -5.49
CA LEU A 633 -7.72 -25.66 -6.46
C LEU A 633 -8.15 -24.26 -6.88
N PRO A 634 -7.22 -23.42 -7.39
CA PRO A 634 -7.58 -22.15 -8.00
C PRO A 634 -8.48 -22.34 -9.20
N VAL A 635 -9.38 -21.39 -9.44
CA VAL A 635 -10.27 -21.35 -10.61
C VAL A 635 -9.46 -21.38 -11.89
N ALA A 636 -8.35 -20.64 -11.97
CA ALA A 636 -7.48 -20.67 -13.15
C ALA A 636 -6.94 -22.07 -13.47
N GLU A 637 -6.63 -22.89 -12.46
CA GLU A 637 -6.22 -24.29 -12.68
C GLU A 637 -7.40 -25.15 -13.13
N LEU A 638 -8.59 -24.92 -12.56
CA LEU A 638 -9.80 -25.61 -13.00
C LEU A 638 -10.15 -25.28 -14.45
N GLU A 639 -10.04 -24.02 -14.87
CA GLU A 639 -10.22 -23.58 -16.27
C GLU A 639 -9.27 -24.29 -17.22
N ARG A 640 -7.97 -24.38 -16.89
CA ARG A 640 -6.99 -25.13 -17.70
C ARG A 640 -7.37 -26.60 -17.85
N ARG A 641 -7.85 -27.23 -16.78
CA ARG A 641 -8.18 -28.66 -16.78
C ARG A 641 -9.51 -28.98 -17.44
N THR A 642 -10.43 -28.02 -17.45
CA THR A 642 -11.80 -28.20 -17.98
C THR A 642 -11.98 -27.59 -19.36
N SER A 643 -11.05 -26.75 -19.83
CA SER A 643 -11.23 -25.91 -21.03
C SER A 643 -12.50 -25.03 -20.98
N LEU A 644 -12.89 -24.63 -19.76
CA LEU A 644 -13.95 -23.67 -19.51
C LEU A 644 -13.35 -22.34 -19.06
N ASN A 645 -14.10 -21.26 -19.25
CA ASN A 645 -13.82 -19.94 -18.67
C ASN A 645 -15.04 -19.51 -17.84
N PHE A 646 -14.85 -19.37 -16.53
CA PHE A 646 -15.91 -19.06 -15.56
C PHE A 646 -16.20 -17.55 -15.48
N GLY A 647 -15.35 -16.72 -16.09
CA GLY A 647 -15.56 -15.30 -16.24
C GLY A 647 -14.88 -14.48 -15.15
N THR A 648 -14.67 -13.20 -15.46
CA THR A 648 -13.75 -12.32 -14.73
C THR A 648 -14.12 -12.13 -13.27
N LEU A 649 -15.41 -12.04 -12.91
CA LEU A 649 -15.81 -11.86 -11.50
C LEU A 649 -15.43 -13.06 -10.62
N ILE A 650 -15.55 -14.29 -11.15
CA ILE A 650 -15.18 -15.52 -10.44
C ILE A 650 -13.66 -15.62 -10.35
N GLU A 651 -12.97 -15.42 -11.47
CA GLU A 651 -11.50 -15.42 -11.56
C GLU A 651 -10.89 -14.38 -10.59
N TRP A 652 -11.43 -13.16 -10.58
CA TRP A 652 -11.01 -12.09 -9.70
C TRP A 652 -11.22 -12.46 -8.23
N THR A 653 -12.43 -12.88 -7.85
CA THR A 653 -12.75 -13.25 -6.45
C THR A 653 -11.84 -14.37 -5.94
N ASP A 654 -11.60 -15.39 -6.76
CA ASP A 654 -10.72 -16.50 -6.39
C ASP A 654 -9.25 -16.07 -6.33
N SER A 655 -8.77 -15.24 -7.26
CA SER A 655 -7.39 -14.74 -7.24
C SER A 655 -7.04 -13.94 -5.98
N VAL A 656 -8.03 -13.27 -5.37
CA VAL A 656 -7.85 -12.51 -4.12
C VAL A 656 -7.88 -13.41 -2.87
N LYS A 657 -8.72 -14.46 -2.84
CA LYS A 657 -8.90 -15.33 -1.66
C LYS A 657 -8.06 -16.61 -1.69
N ASN A 658 -7.80 -17.17 -2.87
CA ASN A 658 -7.09 -18.42 -3.09
C ASN A 658 -6.09 -18.30 -4.26
N PRO A 659 -4.98 -17.54 -4.13
CA PRO A 659 -3.95 -17.49 -5.18
C PRO A 659 -3.33 -18.87 -5.50
N GLY A 660 -3.62 -19.88 -4.68
CA GLY A 660 -3.15 -21.24 -4.84
C GLY A 660 -1.69 -21.42 -4.42
N PRO A 661 -1.23 -22.67 -4.28
CA PRO A 661 0.17 -22.95 -3.94
C PRO A 661 1.16 -22.61 -5.08
N ASN A 662 0.68 -22.24 -6.26
CA ASN A 662 1.45 -21.85 -7.45
C ASN A 662 1.07 -20.43 -7.96
N GLY A 663 0.43 -19.59 -7.14
CA GLY A 663 0.09 -18.23 -7.54
C GLY A 663 1.33 -17.46 -7.98
N THR A 664 1.26 -16.82 -9.14
CA THR A 664 2.38 -16.04 -9.65
C THR A 664 2.45 -14.71 -8.91
N ALA A 665 3.60 -14.02 -9.00
CA ALA A 665 3.71 -12.65 -8.50
C ALA A 665 2.69 -11.70 -9.17
N ALA A 666 2.20 -12.01 -10.37
CA ALA A 666 1.18 -11.21 -11.04
C ALA A 666 -0.23 -11.48 -10.49
N ASP A 667 -0.51 -12.70 -9.99
CA ASP A 667 -1.77 -13.00 -9.30
C ASP A 667 -1.87 -12.21 -7.98
N ASP A 668 -0.77 -12.15 -7.21
CA ASP A 668 -0.68 -11.31 -6.00
C ASP A 668 -0.85 -9.82 -6.31
N LEU A 669 -0.12 -9.32 -7.32
CA LEU A 669 -0.22 -7.91 -7.72
C LEU A 669 -1.61 -7.56 -8.24
N ALA A 670 -2.24 -8.42 -9.05
CA ALA A 670 -3.60 -8.22 -9.53
C ALA A 670 -4.62 -8.18 -8.37
N GLY A 671 -4.49 -9.08 -7.39
CA GLY A 671 -5.33 -9.09 -6.20
C GLY A 671 -5.16 -7.84 -5.32
N ARG A 672 -3.95 -7.26 -5.31
CA ARG A 672 -3.63 -6.03 -4.57
C ARG A 672 -4.06 -4.75 -5.29
N VAL A 673 -4.46 -4.75 -6.57
CA VAL A 673 -4.90 -3.54 -7.31
C VAL A 673 -5.99 -2.76 -6.56
N LYS A 674 -6.91 -3.44 -5.86
CA LYS A 674 -7.94 -2.78 -5.03
C LYS A 674 -7.36 -1.94 -3.89
N LEU A 675 -6.14 -2.23 -3.44
CA LEU A 675 -5.45 -1.43 -2.42
C LEU A 675 -4.97 -0.08 -2.97
N LEU A 676 -5.03 0.18 -4.28
CA LEU A 676 -4.91 1.54 -4.82
C LEU A 676 -6.02 2.47 -4.29
N ASP A 677 -7.08 1.92 -3.69
CA ASP A 677 -8.10 2.62 -2.92
C ASP A 677 -7.75 2.80 -1.42
N SER A 678 -6.54 2.50 -0.97
CA SER A 678 -6.17 2.67 0.46
C SER A 678 -5.70 4.11 0.75
N ALA A 679 -5.84 4.58 2.00
CA ALA A 679 -5.52 5.97 2.41
C ALA A 679 -4.04 6.19 2.77
N ASP A 680 -3.21 5.17 2.60
CA ASP A 680 -1.92 5.04 3.26
C ASP A 680 -0.80 5.13 2.22
N GLY A 681 0.42 5.56 2.61
CA GLY A 681 1.60 5.63 1.72
C GLY A 681 2.01 4.30 1.04
N ALA A 682 1.34 3.20 1.37
CA ALA A 682 1.41 1.92 0.68
C ALA A 682 0.88 1.98 -0.78
N THR A 683 0.02 2.96 -1.11
CA THR A 683 -0.55 3.13 -2.46
C THR A 683 0.53 3.49 -3.49
N ASP A 684 1.49 4.35 -3.14
CA ASP A 684 2.58 4.73 -4.05
C ASP A 684 3.57 3.58 -4.27
N ALA A 685 3.84 2.80 -3.23
CA ALA A 685 4.69 1.61 -3.32
C ALA A 685 4.05 0.55 -4.22
N LEU A 686 2.77 0.25 -4.02
CA LEU A 686 2.02 -0.68 -4.87
C LEU A 686 1.93 -0.18 -6.32
N ARG A 687 1.67 1.11 -6.53
CA ARG A 687 1.67 1.71 -7.87
C ARG A 687 3.03 1.52 -8.55
N GLY A 688 4.13 1.72 -7.82
CA GLY A 688 5.49 1.45 -8.30
C GLY A 688 5.70 -0.02 -8.69
N GLU A 689 5.25 -0.96 -7.86
CA GLU A 689 5.32 -2.40 -8.14
C GLU A 689 4.52 -2.78 -9.41
N LEU A 690 3.29 -2.26 -9.56
CA LEU A 690 2.45 -2.49 -10.72
C LEU A 690 3.09 -1.95 -12.01
N ILE A 691 3.61 -0.72 -11.98
CA ILE A 691 4.31 -0.12 -13.13
C ILE A 691 5.56 -0.92 -13.50
N ALA A 692 6.35 -1.33 -12.50
CA ALA A 692 7.54 -2.15 -12.73
C ALA A 692 7.19 -3.51 -13.35
N ALA A 693 6.13 -4.17 -12.87
CA ALA A 693 5.68 -5.44 -13.41
C ALA A 693 5.16 -5.32 -14.86
N LEU A 694 4.42 -4.25 -15.17
CA LEU A 694 3.92 -3.98 -16.53
C LEU A 694 5.06 -3.65 -17.51
N GLY A 695 6.09 -2.92 -17.05
CA GLY A 695 7.28 -2.58 -17.82
C GLY A 695 8.30 -3.72 -17.96
N ASN A 696 8.18 -4.79 -17.18
CA ASN A 696 9.11 -5.91 -17.22
C ASN A 696 8.90 -6.78 -18.47
N ALA A 697 9.82 -6.68 -19.43
CA ALA A 697 9.78 -7.45 -20.68
C ALA A 697 9.89 -8.97 -20.46
N ASP A 698 10.57 -9.40 -19.39
CA ASP A 698 10.77 -10.82 -19.03
C ASP A 698 9.54 -11.45 -18.38
N LEU A 699 8.61 -10.63 -17.87
CA LEU A 699 7.35 -11.14 -17.34
C LEU A 699 6.48 -11.62 -18.51
N ALA A 700 6.03 -12.88 -18.43
CA ALA A 700 5.22 -13.50 -19.47
C ALA A 700 3.97 -12.65 -19.77
N VAL A 701 3.65 -12.51 -21.06
CA VAL A 701 2.52 -11.67 -21.51
C VAL A 701 1.18 -12.04 -20.85
N PRO A 702 0.83 -13.32 -20.65
CA PRO A 702 -0.38 -13.69 -19.92
C PRO A 702 -0.40 -13.16 -18.47
N GLU A 703 0.75 -13.08 -17.80
CA GLU A 703 0.87 -12.57 -16.44
C GLU A 703 0.67 -11.05 -16.38
N ARG A 704 1.26 -10.31 -17.33
CA ARG A 704 0.98 -8.87 -17.49
C ARG A 704 -0.50 -8.60 -17.79
N ARG A 705 -1.14 -9.47 -18.58
CA ARG A 705 -2.56 -9.34 -18.92
C ARG A 705 -3.47 -9.42 -17.70
N LYS A 706 -3.14 -10.27 -16.71
CA LYS A 706 -3.90 -10.37 -15.44
C LYS A 706 -3.91 -9.06 -14.67
N ILE A 707 -2.74 -8.42 -14.55
CA ILE A 707 -2.58 -7.12 -13.89
C ILE A 707 -3.41 -6.05 -14.60
N VAL A 708 -3.32 -6.00 -15.94
CA VAL A 708 -4.10 -5.03 -16.73
C VAL A 708 -5.60 -5.28 -16.63
N ALA A 709 -6.05 -6.53 -16.66
CA ALA A 709 -7.46 -6.87 -16.50
C ALA A 709 -8.02 -6.35 -15.17
N ALA A 710 -7.27 -6.53 -14.07
CA ALA A 710 -7.65 -6.01 -12.75
C ALA A 710 -7.71 -4.47 -12.73
N LEU A 711 -6.75 -3.80 -13.38
CA LEU A 711 -6.75 -2.33 -13.50
C LEU A 711 -7.93 -1.81 -14.34
N VAL A 712 -8.27 -2.49 -15.44
CA VAL A 712 -9.40 -2.16 -16.31
C VAL A 712 -10.73 -2.29 -15.56
N GLU A 713 -10.88 -3.34 -14.75
CA GLU A 713 -12.05 -3.51 -13.89
C GLU A 713 -12.15 -2.37 -12.87
N MET A 714 -11.04 -2.02 -12.21
CA MET A 714 -10.98 -0.89 -11.28
C MET A 714 -11.33 0.45 -11.95
N ALA A 715 -11.01 0.62 -13.23
CA ALA A 715 -11.39 1.79 -14.03
C ALA A 715 -12.85 1.78 -14.50
N GLY A 716 -13.61 0.73 -14.21
CA GLY A 716 -15.04 0.67 -14.49
C GLY A 716 -15.81 1.76 -13.75
N LEU A 717 -16.91 2.24 -14.35
CA LEU A 717 -17.70 3.36 -13.85
C LEU A 717 -18.13 3.18 -12.38
N GLN A 718 -18.60 1.99 -12.02
CA GLN A 718 -19.06 1.69 -10.66
C GLN A 718 -17.93 1.78 -9.65
N SER A 719 -16.78 1.15 -9.91
CA SER A 719 -15.61 1.22 -9.03
C SER A 719 -15.12 2.66 -8.89
N MET A 720 -15.01 3.40 -9.99
CA MET A 720 -14.53 4.79 -9.99
C MET A 720 -15.47 5.76 -9.25
N THR A 721 -16.78 5.52 -9.17
CA THR A 721 -17.70 6.38 -8.39
C THR A 721 -17.41 6.39 -6.88
N GLY A 722 -16.89 5.28 -6.34
CA GLY A 722 -16.59 5.15 -4.91
C GLY A 722 -15.25 5.78 -4.48
N LEU A 723 -14.42 6.19 -5.44
CA LEU A 723 -13.03 6.60 -5.20
C LEU A 723 -12.89 8.11 -4.99
N THR A 724 -11.91 8.51 -4.16
CA THR A 724 -11.49 9.92 -4.05
C THR A 724 -10.82 10.40 -5.35
N PRO A 725 -10.75 11.71 -5.63
CA PRO A 725 -10.06 12.24 -6.81
C PRO A 725 -8.62 11.71 -6.98
N ALA A 726 -7.83 11.71 -5.90
CA ALA A 726 -6.45 11.22 -5.94
C ALA A 726 -6.37 9.72 -6.31
N ARG A 727 -7.32 8.92 -5.83
CA ARG A 727 -7.37 7.47 -6.10
C ARG A 727 -7.82 7.15 -7.52
N ARG A 728 -8.77 7.91 -8.06
CA ARG A 728 -9.14 7.85 -9.48
C ARG A 728 -7.94 8.15 -10.38
N SER A 729 -7.18 9.18 -10.02
CA SER A 729 -5.93 9.54 -10.71
C SER A 729 -4.93 8.38 -10.73
N ASN A 730 -4.71 7.73 -9.58
CA ASN A 730 -3.81 6.58 -9.48
C ASN A 730 -4.20 5.42 -10.40
N VAL A 731 -5.49 5.10 -10.51
CA VAL A 731 -5.98 4.03 -11.40
C VAL A 731 -5.70 4.39 -12.86
N LEU A 732 -6.07 5.60 -13.29
CA LEU A 732 -5.89 6.05 -14.68
C LEU A 732 -4.41 6.14 -15.07
N GLU A 733 -3.57 6.68 -14.19
CA GLU A 733 -2.13 6.79 -14.40
C GLU A 733 -1.42 5.42 -14.46
N THR A 734 -1.89 4.45 -13.66
CA THR A 734 -1.34 3.08 -13.72
C THR A 734 -1.76 2.40 -15.02
N LEU A 735 -2.98 2.61 -15.49
CA LEU A 735 -3.43 2.17 -16.83
C LEU A 735 -2.63 2.82 -17.96
N LEU A 736 -2.28 4.10 -17.83
CA LEU A 736 -1.39 4.79 -18.77
C LEU A 736 0.03 4.24 -18.79
N SER A 737 0.44 3.51 -17.75
CA SER A 737 1.75 2.88 -17.71
C SER A 737 1.80 1.57 -18.49
N VAL A 738 0.67 1.06 -18.99
CA VAL A 738 0.63 -0.13 -19.85
C VAL A 738 1.35 0.16 -21.18
N PRO A 739 2.38 -0.64 -21.55
CA PRO A 739 3.11 -0.47 -22.80
C PRO A 739 2.17 -0.49 -24.03
N PRO A 740 2.25 0.49 -24.95
CA PRO A 740 1.32 0.61 -26.08
C PRO A 740 1.28 -0.61 -27.02
N ASP A 741 2.38 -1.35 -27.13
CA ASP A 741 2.50 -2.55 -27.96
C ASP A 741 1.65 -3.72 -27.42
N LEU A 742 1.41 -3.80 -26.11
CA LEU A 742 0.58 -4.84 -25.52
C LEU A 742 -0.90 -4.72 -25.95
N TRP A 743 -1.40 -3.49 -26.16
CA TRP A 743 -2.75 -3.25 -26.67
C TRP A 743 -2.94 -3.71 -28.12
N ASN A 744 -1.85 -3.87 -28.88
CA ASN A 744 -1.89 -4.31 -30.28
C ASN A 744 -1.94 -5.82 -30.43
N ARG A 745 -1.90 -6.57 -29.31
CA ARG A 745 -1.81 -8.02 -29.34
C ARG A 745 -3.18 -8.68 -29.56
N PRO A 746 -3.30 -9.64 -30.49
CA PRO A 746 -4.56 -10.36 -30.71
C PRO A 746 -5.07 -11.08 -29.44
N ASP A 747 -4.17 -11.63 -28.62
CA ASP A 747 -4.52 -12.33 -27.38
C ASP A 747 -4.98 -11.39 -26.25
N TRP A 748 -4.92 -10.07 -26.45
CA TRP A 748 -5.39 -9.04 -25.53
C TRP A 748 -6.71 -8.41 -25.96
N LEU A 749 -7.29 -8.85 -27.08
CA LEU A 749 -8.52 -8.25 -27.63
C LEU A 749 -9.66 -8.13 -26.60
N PRO A 750 -9.95 -9.12 -25.73
CA PRO A 750 -11.00 -8.98 -24.71
C PRO A 750 -10.70 -7.90 -23.66
N VAL A 751 -9.45 -7.85 -23.16
CA VAL A 751 -9.06 -6.84 -22.16
C VAL A 751 -8.97 -5.45 -22.77
N PHE A 752 -8.57 -5.36 -24.05
CA PHE A 752 -8.56 -4.11 -24.81
C PHE A 752 -9.97 -3.55 -25.02
N ALA A 753 -10.93 -4.39 -25.42
CA ALA A 753 -12.33 -3.98 -25.53
C ALA A 753 -12.95 -3.57 -24.18
N ALA A 754 -12.63 -4.30 -23.10
CA ALA A 754 -13.05 -3.91 -21.75
C ALA A 754 -12.46 -2.56 -21.32
N ALA A 755 -11.18 -2.31 -21.63
CA ALA A 755 -10.52 -1.03 -21.35
C ALA A 755 -11.17 0.12 -22.13
N ARG A 756 -11.45 -0.10 -23.43
CA ARG A 756 -12.14 0.86 -24.29
C ARG A 756 -13.49 1.25 -23.72
N ARG A 757 -14.28 0.26 -23.29
CA ARG A 757 -15.57 0.47 -22.63
C ARG A 757 -15.45 1.28 -21.35
N ALA A 758 -14.57 0.87 -20.43
CA ALA A 758 -14.40 1.54 -19.14
C ALA A 758 -14.06 3.03 -19.34
N VAL A 759 -13.12 3.33 -20.25
CA VAL A 759 -12.70 4.70 -20.56
C VAL A 759 -13.81 5.50 -21.27
N ALA A 760 -14.55 4.91 -22.21
CA ALA A 760 -15.66 5.58 -22.87
C ALA A 760 -16.81 5.90 -21.89
N ASP A 761 -17.13 4.98 -20.97
CA ASP A 761 -18.17 5.20 -19.96
C ASP A 761 -17.78 6.34 -19.00
N LEU A 762 -16.49 6.43 -18.62
CA LEU A 762 -15.96 7.55 -17.82
C LEU A 762 -16.02 8.89 -18.57
N ASP A 763 -15.73 8.90 -19.87
CA ASP A 763 -15.80 10.09 -20.72
C ASP A 763 -17.24 10.61 -20.86
N ILE A 764 -18.19 9.69 -21.10
CA ILE A 764 -19.63 10.02 -21.13
C ILE A 764 -20.09 10.59 -19.79
N SER A 765 -19.68 9.98 -18.68
CA SER A 765 -20.02 10.46 -17.34
C SER A 765 -19.46 11.86 -17.06
N ALA A 766 -18.22 12.13 -17.50
CA ALA A 766 -17.60 13.44 -17.38
C ALA A 766 -18.34 14.52 -18.19
N ALA A 767 -18.83 14.19 -19.39
CA ALA A 767 -19.58 15.11 -20.23
C ALA A 767 -21.02 15.39 -19.72
N GLY A 768 -21.63 14.44 -18.99
CA GLY A 768 -23.02 14.51 -18.51
C GLY A 768 -23.25 15.27 -17.20
N GLY A 769 -22.23 15.90 -16.61
CA GLY A 769 -22.35 16.67 -15.36
C GLY A 769 -22.37 15.84 -14.07
N GLN A 770 -22.19 14.52 -14.15
CA GLN A 770 -22.01 13.62 -12.99
C GLN A 770 -20.52 13.43 -12.66
N ALA A 771 -19.71 14.50 -12.75
CA ALA A 771 -18.25 14.45 -12.92
C ALA A 771 -17.50 13.51 -11.94
N ILE A 772 -17.37 12.24 -12.35
CA ILE A 772 -16.47 11.27 -11.71
C ILE A 772 -15.02 11.60 -12.08
N ILE A 773 -14.77 12.21 -13.22
CA ILE A 773 -13.42 12.61 -13.62
C ILE A 773 -13.33 14.13 -13.50
N GLY A 774 -12.48 14.60 -12.57
CA GLY A 774 -12.19 16.03 -12.40
C GLY A 774 -11.27 16.57 -13.48
N ASP A 775 -11.07 17.88 -13.52
CA ASP A 775 -10.22 18.52 -14.55
C ASP A 775 -8.77 18.01 -14.54
N GLN A 776 -8.25 17.66 -13.36
CA GLN A 776 -6.91 17.09 -13.17
C GLN A 776 -6.72 15.72 -13.86
N ASP A 777 -7.78 14.94 -14.02
CA ASP A 777 -7.72 13.56 -14.55
C ASP A 777 -8.09 13.51 -16.04
N ARG A 778 -8.51 14.65 -16.61
CA ARG A 778 -8.99 14.74 -18.00
C ARG A 778 -7.88 14.54 -19.03
N GLU A 779 -6.67 15.00 -18.72
CA GLU A 779 -5.50 14.77 -19.58
C GLU A 779 -5.15 13.27 -19.65
N ALA A 780 -5.16 12.60 -18.51
CA ALA A 780 -4.93 11.16 -18.44
C ALA A 780 -6.00 10.38 -19.22
N LEU A 781 -7.28 10.75 -19.05
CA LEU A 781 -8.40 10.14 -19.77
C LEU A 781 -8.29 10.35 -21.30
N ASN A 782 -7.95 11.55 -21.75
CA ASN A 782 -7.76 11.84 -23.18
C ASN A 782 -6.59 11.02 -23.77
N THR A 783 -5.48 10.93 -23.03
CA THR A 783 -4.33 10.11 -23.45
C THR A 783 -4.70 8.63 -23.53
N LEU A 784 -5.52 8.12 -22.61
CA LEU A 784 -6.04 6.75 -22.66
C LEU A 784 -6.95 6.54 -23.87
N LYS A 785 -7.83 7.49 -24.20
CA LYS A 785 -8.70 7.41 -25.39
C LYS A 785 -7.87 7.25 -26.66
N ASP A 786 -6.80 8.02 -26.81
CA ASP A 786 -5.89 7.92 -27.96
C ASP A 786 -5.21 6.54 -28.01
N ARG A 787 -4.65 6.07 -26.89
CA ARG A 787 -3.99 4.75 -26.80
C ARG A 787 -4.94 3.59 -27.07
N LEU A 788 -6.18 3.71 -26.57
CA LEU A 788 -7.23 2.71 -26.74
C LEU A 788 -7.98 2.86 -28.07
N ARG A 789 -7.58 3.80 -28.93
CA ARG A 789 -8.14 4.05 -30.26
C ARG A 789 -9.63 4.39 -30.22
N ILE A 790 -10.05 5.12 -29.19
CA ILE A 790 -11.42 5.63 -29.05
C ILE A 790 -11.53 6.93 -29.86
N GLN A 791 -11.51 6.77 -31.17
CA GLN A 791 -11.61 7.81 -32.18
C GLN A 791 -12.45 7.28 -33.34
N GLN A 792 -12.88 8.16 -34.26
CA GLN A 792 -13.71 7.73 -35.38
C GLN A 792 -13.05 6.61 -36.18
N HIS A 793 -13.74 5.47 -36.24
CA HIS A 793 -13.31 4.29 -36.97
C HIS A 793 -13.59 4.48 -38.47
N PRO A 794 -12.71 4.03 -39.38
CA PRO A 794 -12.91 4.21 -40.83
C PRO A 794 -14.07 3.38 -41.40
N GLN A 795 -14.41 2.25 -40.77
CA GLN A 795 -15.53 1.40 -41.16
C GLN A 795 -16.88 2.04 -40.80
N THR A 796 -17.83 1.94 -41.72
CA THR A 796 -19.24 2.22 -41.46
C THR A 796 -19.92 0.97 -40.91
N VAL A 797 -20.71 1.11 -39.85
CA VAL A 797 -21.37 0.00 -39.16
C VAL A 797 -22.89 0.15 -39.28
N TYR A 798 -23.56 -0.88 -39.80
CA TYR A 798 -25.03 -0.99 -39.83
C TYR A 798 -25.50 -1.99 -38.77
N VAL A 799 -26.68 -1.75 -38.21
CA VAL A 799 -27.23 -2.60 -37.13
C VAL A 799 -28.55 -3.20 -37.57
N GLN A 800 -28.56 -4.51 -37.75
CA GLN A 800 -29.75 -5.33 -37.99
C GLN A 800 -30.13 -6.07 -36.71
N PHE A 801 -31.37 -5.90 -36.24
CA PHE A 801 -31.82 -6.50 -34.99
C PHE A 801 -33.18 -7.19 -35.08
N ASP A 802 -33.37 -8.19 -34.22
CA ASP A 802 -34.65 -8.85 -33.96
C ASP A 802 -34.80 -9.16 -32.46
N GLY A 803 -36.04 -9.31 -31.95
CA GLY A 803 -36.29 -9.65 -30.54
C GLY A 803 -36.01 -8.54 -29.51
N MET A 804 -35.41 -7.42 -29.89
CA MET A 804 -35.15 -6.25 -29.02
C MET A 804 -35.99 -5.02 -29.39
N THR A 805 -36.20 -4.12 -28.43
CA THR A 805 -36.88 -2.84 -28.69
C THR A 805 -36.00 -1.91 -29.52
N ARG A 806 -36.62 -1.04 -30.33
CA ARG A 806 -35.90 -0.01 -31.10
C ARG A 806 -35.07 0.90 -30.20
N ASP A 807 -35.60 1.28 -29.04
CA ASP A 807 -34.88 2.05 -28.02
C ASP A 807 -33.65 1.30 -27.50
N GLY A 808 -33.77 -0.02 -27.31
CA GLY A 808 -32.64 -0.88 -26.95
C GLY A 808 -31.55 -0.89 -28.02
N ALA A 809 -31.93 -0.98 -29.30
CA ALA A 809 -31.00 -0.99 -30.43
C ALA A 809 -30.29 0.38 -30.56
N GLN A 810 -31.01 1.47 -30.34
CA GLN A 810 -30.45 2.82 -30.31
C GLN A 810 -29.50 3.00 -29.13
N ALA A 811 -29.82 2.48 -27.94
CA ALA A 811 -28.96 2.52 -26.77
C ALA A 811 -27.67 1.72 -26.98
N LEU A 812 -27.74 0.55 -27.62
CA LEU A 812 -26.57 -0.23 -28.02
C LEU A 812 -25.70 0.56 -29.02
N SER A 813 -26.32 1.13 -30.04
CA SER A 813 -25.63 1.94 -31.06
C SER A 813 -24.99 3.18 -30.45
N ALA A 814 -25.62 3.84 -29.47
CA ALA A 814 -25.03 4.96 -28.75
C ALA A 814 -23.74 4.56 -28.00
N LYS A 815 -23.72 3.38 -27.35
CA LYS A 815 -22.51 2.85 -26.70
C LYS A 815 -21.40 2.59 -27.72
N MET A 816 -21.72 2.03 -28.88
CA MET A 816 -20.73 1.78 -29.93
C MET A 816 -20.21 3.09 -30.56
N ARG A 817 -21.08 4.09 -30.76
CA ARG A 817 -20.65 5.43 -31.21
C ARG A 817 -19.70 6.08 -30.20
N ALA A 818 -19.93 5.92 -28.90
CA ALA A 818 -19.03 6.43 -27.86
C ALA A 818 -17.62 5.77 -27.91
N LEU A 819 -17.53 4.55 -28.45
CA LEU A 819 -16.28 3.84 -28.70
C LEU A 819 -15.61 4.24 -30.03
N GLY A 820 -16.23 5.16 -30.78
CA GLY A 820 -15.73 5.67 -32.05
C GLY A 820 -16.29 4.97 -33.30
N TRP A 821 -17.21 4.01 -33.16
CA TRP A 821 -17.77 3.30 -34.32
C TRP A 821 -18.69 4.19 -35.16
N GLY A 822 -18.47 4.18 -36.48
CA GLY A 822 -19.24 4.96 -37.45
C GLY A 822 -20.62 4.38 -37.74
N ILE A 823 -21.55 4.48 -36.79
CA ILE A 823 -22.96 4.06 -36.97
C ILE A 823 -23.80 5.26 -37.41
N PRO A 824 -24.40 5.24 -38.62
CA PRO A 824 -25.30 6.30 -39.10
C PRO A 824 -26.49 6.55 -38.17
N THR A 825 -27.16 7.68 -38.34
CA THR A 825 -28.39 8.00 -37.60
C THR A 825 -29.51 8.37 -38.59
N PRO A 826 -30.54 7.52 -38.77
CA PRO A 826 -30.68 6.17 -38.22
C PRO A 826 -29.75 5.17 -38.92
N GLY A 827 -29.21 4.22 -38.15
CA GLY A 827 -28.37 3.13 -38.64
C GLY A 827 -28.89 1.75 -38.22
N GLU A 828 -30.02 1.74 -37.52
CA GLU A 828 -30.65 0.58 -36.90
C GLU A 828 -31.92 0.16 -37.66
N GLU A 829 -31.93 -1.08 -38.15
CA GLU A 829 -33.04 -1.67 -38.89
C GLU A 829 -33.53 -2.95 -38.23
N GLN A 830 -34.84 -3.07 -38.04
CA GLN A 830 -35.44 -4.29 -37.53
C GLN A 830 -35.72 -5.23 -38.71
N VAL A 831 -35.15 -6.44 -38.68
CA VAL A 831 -35.30 -7.43 -39.76
C VAL A 831 -35.49 -8.84 -39.20
N ASP A 832 -36.52 -9.55 -39.68
CA ASP A 832 -36.83 -10.92 -39.24
C ASP A 832 -35.66 -11.89 -39.47
N SER A 833 -34.81 -11.62 -40.45
CA SER A 833 -33.64 -12.45 -40.75
C SER A 833 -32.53 -12.37 -39.69
N ALA A 834 -32.58 -11.38 -38.78
CA ALA A 834 -31.67 -11.30 -37.65
C ALA A 834 -32.01 -12.28 -36.52
N ALA A 835 -33.22 -12.87 -36.54
CA ALA A 835 -33.65 -13.84 -35.53
C ALA A 835 -32.63 -14.98 -35.32
N GLY A 836 -32.20 -15.19 -34.08
CA GLY A 836 -31.23 -16.22 -33.70
C GLY A 836 -29.80 -15.99 -34.22
N LYS A 837 -29.47 -14.78 -34.68
CA LYS A 837 -28.12 -14.35 -35.05
C LYS A 837 -27.49 -13.50 -33.95
N ASN A 838 -26.18 -13.65 -33.77
CA ASN A 838 -25.36 -12.85 -32.87
C ASN A 838 -23.95 -12.75 -33.47
N GLU A 839 -23.83 -11.99 -34.55
CA GLU A 839 -22.62 -11.94 -35.37
C GLU A 839 -22.32 -10.54 -35.93
N VAL A 840 -21.04 -10.23 -36.07
CA VAL A 840 -20.53 -9.06 -36.80
C VAL A 840 -20.03 -9.54 -38.15
N ARG A 841 -20.72 -9.15 -39.22
CA ARG A 841 -20.39 -9.57 -40.58
C ARG A 841 -19.42 -8.61 -41.24
N TYR A 842 -18.47 -9.16 -41.99
CA TYR A 842 -17.42 -8.39 -42.65
C TYR A 842 -17.04 -8.97 -44.01
N ASN A 843 -16.41 -8.14 -44.84
CA ASN A 843 -15.86 -8.55 -46.13
C ASN A 843 -14.57 -9.37 -45.94
N PRO A 844 -14.52 -10.66 -46.36
CA PRO A 844 -13.32 -11.48 -46.23
C PRO A 844 -12.11 -11.02 -47.06
N ASP A 845 -12.33 -10.21 -48.09
CA ASP A 845 -11.25 -9.78 -49.01
C ASP A 845 -10.44 -8.59 -48.47
N ALA A 846 -10.81 -8.05 -47.32
CA ALA A 846 -10.13 -6.93 -46.66
C ALA A 846 -9.71 -7.30 -45.23
N ASP A 847 -8.40 -7.51 -45.00
CA ASP A 847 -7.87 -7.81 -43.66
C ASP A 847 -8.25 -6.74 -42.62
N ALA A 848 -8.33 -5.47 -43.03
CA ALA A 848 -8.77 -4.36 -42.18
C ALA A 848 -10.21 -4.55 -41.67
N ASP A 849 -11.10 -5.09 -42.50
CA ASP A 849 -12.50 -5.34 -42.12
C ASP A 849 -12.59 -6.55 -41.19
N ARG A 850 -11.74 -7.56 -41.35
CA ARG A 850 -11.63 -8.67 -40.38
C ARG A 850 -11.24 -8.16 -39.01
N TYR A 851 -10.13 -7.40 -38.91
CA TYR A 851 -9.67 -6.88 -37.61
C TYR A 851 -10.68 -5.93 -36.96
N ALA A 852 -11.34 -5.09 -37.77
CA ALA A 852 -12.39 -4.21 -37.28
C ALA A 852 -13.61 -5.00 -36.77
N ALA A 853 -14.01 -6.07 -37.46
CA ALA A 853 -15.12 -6.92 -37.04
C ALA A 853 -14.82 -7.68 -35.76
N GLU A 854 -13.61 -8.19 -35.60
CA GLU A 854 -13.15 -8.85 -34.37
C GLU A 854 -13.17 -7.88 -33.18
N LEU A 855 -12.69 -6.64 -33.37
CA LEU A 855 -12.75 -5.60 -32.34
C LEU A 855 -14.17 -5.18 -32.01
N LEU A 856 -15.02 -4.96 -33.02
CA LEU A 856 -16.43 -4.61 -32.81
C LEU A 856 -17.18 -5.72 -32.07
N ALA A 857 -16.91 -6.98 -32.40
CA ALA A 857 -17.48 -8.12 -31.70
C ALA A 857 -17.02 -8.18 -30.23
N ALA A 858 -15.75 -7.87 -29.96
CA ALA A 858 -15.22 -7.77 -28.61
C ALA A 858 -15.82 -6.59 -27.83
N ASP A 859 -15.98 -5.41 -28.45
CA ASP A 859 -16.62 -4.22 -27.86
C ASP A 859 -18.10 -4.49 -27.51
N LEU A 860 -18.83 -5.18 -28.39
CA LEU A 860 -20.21 -5.63 -28.13
C LEU A 860 -20.27 -6.64 -26.98
N THR A 861 -19.32 -7.58 -26.93
CA THR A 861 -19.22 -8.58 -25.86
C THR A 861 -18.91 -7.91 -24.52
N ALA A 862 -17.98 -6.96 -24.48
CA ALA A 862 -17.72 -6.12 -23.32
C ALA A 862 -18.97 -5.32 -22.92
N ALA A 863 -19.85 -5.01 -23.88
CA ALA A 863 -21.14 -4.39 -23.64
C ALA A 863 -22.27 -5.30 -23.15
N GLY A 864 -21.96 -6.59 -22.91
CA GLY A 864 -22.92 -7.59 -22.46
C GLY A 864 -23.68 -8.26 -23.60
N GLN A 865 -23.27 -8.06 -24.85
CA GLN A 865 -23.86 -8.69 -26.04
C GLN A 865 -22.84 -9.62 -26.70
N ALA A 866 -22.94 -10.92 -26.38
CA ALA A 866 -22.02 -11.92 -26.91
C ALA A 866 -22.25 -12.14 -28.40
N VAL A 867 -21.27 -11.75 -29.22
CA VAL A 867 -21.34 -11.88 -30.69
C VAL A 867 -20.02 -12.39 -31.25
N ILE A 868 -20.05 -12.95 -32.47
CA ILE A 868 -18.85 -13.47 -33.15
C ILE A 868 -18.61 -12.76 -34.49
N ALA A 869 -17.36 -12.54 -34.89
CA ALA A 869 -17.06 -12.06 -36.23
C ALA A 869 -17.28 -13.17 -37.28
N ARG A 870 -17.95 -12.85 -38.39
CA ARG A 870 -18.23 -13.79 -39.49
C ARG A 870 -17.89 -13.16 -40.84
N ALA A 871 -17.08 -13.87 -41.62
CA ALA A 871 -16.84 -13.52 -43.02
C ALA A 871 -18.10 -13.74 -43.88
N VAL A 872 -18.52 -12.72 -44.61
CA VAL A 872 -19.64 -12.77 -45.56
C VAL A 872 -19.25 -12.03 -46.86
N PRO A 873 -19.02 -12.73 -47.98
CA PRO A 873 -18.51 -12.13 -49.22
C PRO A 873 -19.35 -11.03 -49.85
N ILE A 874 -20.65 -10.92 -49.51
CA ILE A 874 -21.53 -9.89 -50.07
C ILE A 874 -21.37 -8.52 -49.41
N ILE A 875 -20.69 -8.46 -48.26
CA ILE A 875 -20.46 -7.22 -47.52
C ILE A 875 -19.44 -6.37 -48.29
N GLY A 876 -19.77 -5.09 -48.49
CA GLY A 876 -18.87 -4.14 -49.14
C GLY A 876 -17.60 -3.88 -48.32
N ALA A 877 -16.51 -3.52 -48.99
CA ALA A 877 -15.30 -3.08 -48.28
C ALA A 877 -15.57 -1.85 -47.39
N ASN A 878 -14.88 -1.75 -46.25
CA ASN A 878 -15.08 -0.72 -45.23
C ASN A 878 -16.48 -0.69 -44.60
N THR A 879 -17.25 -1.79 -44.73
CA THR A 879 -18.60 -1.92 -44.17
C THR A 879 -18.65 -3.11 -43.22
N LEU A 880 -19.27 -2.90 -42.06
CA LEU A 880 -19.57 -3.96 -41.09
C LEU A 880 -21.08 -3.98 -40.82
N GLU A 881 -21.61 -5.16 -40.56
CA GLU A 881 -23.01 -5.34 -40.20
C GLU A 881 -23.13 -6.10 -38.87
N ILE A 882 -23.79 -5.51 -37.88
CA ILE A 882 -24.13 -6.17 -36.62
C ILE A 882 -25.48 -6.85 -36.81
N TRP A 883 -25.52 -8.17 -36.67
CA TRP A 883 -26.75 -8.96 -36.68
C TRP A 883 -26.98 -9.54 -35.29
N ILE A 884 -27.98 -9.02 -34.58
CA ILE A 884 -28.22 -9.32 -33.16
C ILE A 884 -29.67 -9.73 -32.90
N SER A 885 -29.85 -10.70 -32.00
CA SER A 885 -31.14 -11.18 -31.55
C SER A 885 -31.10 -11.47 -30.05
N ILE A 886 -32.10 -10.96 -29.31
CA ILE A 886 -32.28 -11.15 -27.87
C ILE A 886 -33.44 -12.12 -27.62
#